data_AF-E3MPL8-F1
#
_entry.id   AF-E3MPL8-F1
#
_cell.length_a   1.000
_cell.length_b   1.000
_cell.length_c   1.000
_cell.angle_alpha   90.00
_cell.angle_beta   90.00
_cell.angle_gamma   90.00
#
_symmetry.space_group_name_H-M   'P 1'
#
loop_
_entity.id
_entity.type
_entity.pdbx_description
1 polymer ?
#
loop_
_entity_poly.entity_id
_entity_poly.type
_entity_poly.pdbx_seq_one_letter_code
_entity_poly.pdbx_strand_id
1 'polypeptide(L)'
;MSRMSQSSRSPLELDVPNISVRITYLNPPAGSGKRKFDTGSIMDLTTFEKRPKLDESLDNVESERTKRSNMMPNEVLEDCLFHALHQALMYNRWKQSKSLEDYNKYRSSIRKTYKKPGLCCNVYEAVKAMKEEAEMTKSNNFDLIDVDHLQKTVFTGKYQIIVFCQNSTTPYYRGPYVGEKKSLVLYLSNGHYNGVRSICALLKTSYYCFLCNSRTENAITHYSCPLLHRLCGKKNCPAVKEGEQKKCEKCTVVFRSIQCYENHIAKGPNGGKSRCDYTSVCKKCDGIYYTNKRKNDHQCGAKWCSRCNCKRTNPHKCNMPKAVKNEKKLTRKRVYFDIEVRLSNKLNVHCVYFQSRADESTGQQHPVLFVALRCCPKCSSNIPKCLQSLKSETCQHCAPDGRLKIIECITLENRHVNVGSQMTKWLFADQHRGRVVVAHNASGYDAQFILENMIASNTAKPKIILEGTKLVFLEYNGVRLLDSMKFLTMSLASLGKSFEVDSVKGDFPVLFIKPKHYNYNGSIPEDKWYNLENKSSSVKKQILNFLENERNSNKTFNFVDEIMRYCYNDVYILAKAMDIFEKEFETMTDVCLLEESTTAASAAALVFRRNHLDPEKPIVLDVKPSVSIKCSVISQKYLAWFSKKENVSLNMSTTYGEEKIGKYPVDGFVSPCEKYPDGLVIEFFGCYWHAHSCSYSQESVIGDLSAKEIRARDDERLKYLRRKHPVKVVWECEVNQELCENQEMHDFFENYEPVDILQSEKSLAGGRTEVFRLYMNNEKRTLRYLDVVSLYPTVMKHEAYPIGPPENISRSTIKTPMTLPEHITFRGFISCNVLPPRHLRLPVLPIKYGGKLLFGLCKRKFYQNASFKTNFSECCKESNQSDCKHNNEERSFNGTFTTVELQKALSVGYIINDIYHSVKYEHWVQNNEKGEGGLFTSFINQMMEEKIYSSGWPSNVKTDEEKDAFCKAYLEKEHIHLSVRNRFKKNPGKRAVAKLMLNSLWGKFAQNVDRESTEIVIDPMEFWKLVYDTNVVISIVRCVNDVLVVKYKKQQETLQSLKTSAMQLASFTTSYARLRFYRFMEMVGGENIVYTDTDSIIYAVPEDTKDPLEMEVGPYLGQLTNEVDGEMTEFVSLGPKTYCYKDISNGEEKIVRKSQRNYDEFTSREVCEL
;
A
#
# COMPACT_ATOMS: atom_id res chain seq x y z
N MET A 1 1.71 -20.92 -14.94
CA MET A 1 2.41 -19.60 -14.93
C MET A 1 3.29 -19.36 -16.15
N SER A 2 3.82 -20.39 -16.82
CA SER A 2 4.68 -20.26 -18.02
C SER A 2 4.02 -19.67 -19.28
N ARG A 3 2.70 -19.38 -19.25
CA ARG A 3 1.88 -18.95 -20.41
C ARG A 3 1.53 -17.45 -20.43
N MET A 4 1.97 -16.64 -19.46
CA MET A 4 1.66 -15.18 -19.45
C MET A 4 2.68 -14.39 -20.29
N SER A 5 2.25 -13.32 -21.00
CA SER A 5 3.14 -12.41 -21.73
C SER A 5 4.05 -11.61 -20.79
N GLN A 6 5.28 -11.27 -21.20
CA GLN A 6 6.26 -10.58 -20.33
C GLN A 6 5.74 -9.24 -19.79
N SER A 7 4.96 -8.48 -20.55
CA SER A 7 4.33 -7.23 -20.06
C SER A 7 3.33 -7.45 -18.91
N SER A 8 2.84 -8.69 -18.76
CA SER A 8 1.98 -9.11 -17.66
C SER A 8 2.77 -9.77 -16.52
N ARG A 9 4.03 -10.16 -16.76
CA ARG A 9 4.96 -10.68 -15.76
C ARG A 9 5.70 -9.51 -15.15
N SER A 10 5.59 -9.36 -13.83
CA SER A 10 6.48 -8.43 -13.16
C SER A 10 7.92 -8.94 -13.31
N PRO A 11 8.94 -8.07 -13.43
CA PRO A 11 10.35 -8.45 -13.20
C PRO A 11 10.53 -9.18 -11.85
N LEU A 12 9.56 -9.02 -10.95
CA LEU A 12 9.48 -9.64 -9.63
C LEU A 12 8.86 -11.04 -9.62
N GLU A 13 8.45 -11.60 -10.76
CA GLU A 13 7.72 -12.88 -10.87
C GLU A 13 8.37 -13.92 -11.82
N LEU A 14 9.61 -13.71 -12.27
CA LEU A 14 10.34 -14.75 -13.00
C LEU A 14 10.52 -16.02 -12.14
N ASP A 15 10.51 -17.17 -12.80
CA ASP A 15 10.47 -18.52 -12.22
C ASP A 15 11.46 -18.69 -11.08
N VAL A 16 11.06 -19.47 -10.06
CA VAL A 16 11.85 -19.82 -8.87
C VAL A 16 13.26 -20.17 -9.34
N PRO A 17 14.26 -19.28 -9.17
CA PRO A 17 15.61 -19.68 -9.42
C PRO A 17 15.92 -20.73 -8.36
N ASN A 18 16.42 -21.89 -8.77
CA ASN A 18 17.16 -22.73 -7.85
C ASN A 18 18.15 -21.81 -7.14
N ILE A 19 18.01 -21.72 -5.82
CA ILE A 19 18.94 -20.99 -4.97
C ILE A 19 20.27 -21.74 -5.08
N SER A 20 21.06 -21.38 -6.09
CA SER A 20 22.50 -21.55 -6.05
C SER A 20 23.01 -20.28 -5.41
N VAL A 21 23.17 -20.31 -4.09
CA VAL A 21 23.96 -19.29 -3.40
C VAL A 21 25.40 -19.44 -3.89
N ARG A 22 25.77 -18.72 -4.95
CA ARG A 22 27.18 -18.55 -5.29
C ARG A 22 27.66 -17.30 -4.57
N ILE A 23 28.09 -17.50 -3.33
CA ILE A 23 28.83 -16.49 -2.57
C ILE A 23 30.11 -16.21 -3.37
N THR A 24 30.25 -15.00 -3.92
CA THR A 24 31.34 -14.58 -4.81
C THR A 24 32.72 -14.54 -4.15
N TYR A 25 32.84 -14.97 -2.90
CA TYR A 25 34.10 -15.06 -2.16
C TYR A 25 34.75 -16.46 -2.15
N LEU A 26 34.24 -17.43 -2.93
CA LEU A 26 34.71 -18.82 -2.86
C LEU A 26 35.28 -19.43 -4.15
N ASN A 27 35.63 -18.65 -5.18
CA ASN A 27 36.47 -19.17 -6.26
C ASN A 27 37.66 -18.24 -6.55
N PRO A 28 38.90 -18.69 -6.34
CA PRO A 28 40.08 -17.92 -6.73
C PRO A 28 40.13 -17.85 -8.27
N PRO A 29 40.51 -16.71 -8.87
CA PRO A 29 40.82 -16.68 -10.29
C PRO A 29 42.04 -17.56 -10.55
N ALA A 30 41.82 -18.70 -11.20
CA ALA A 30 42.88 -19.42 -11.91
C ALA A 30 43.37 -18.51 -13.05
N GLY A 31 44.48 -17.83 -12.81
CA GLY A 31 45.03 -16.85 -13.73
C GLY A 31 46.46 -16.52 -13.31
N SER A 32 47.39 -17.33 -13.81
CA SER A 32 48.82 -17.15 -13.69
C SER A 32 49.27 -15.76 -14.15
N GLY A 33 49.99 -15.06 -13.28
CA GLY A 33 51.13 -14.24 -13.71
C GLY A 33 50.85 -12.78 -14.08
N LYS A 34 51.24 -11.90 -13.15
CA LYS A 34 51.86 -10.58 -13.37
C LYS A 34 51.04 -9.53 -14.14
N ARG A 35 50.39 -8.63 -13.39
CA ARG A 35 50.47 -7.18 -13.67
C ARG A 35 50.78 -6.41 -12.39
N LYS A 36 51.92 -5.70 -12.40
CA LYS A 36 52.33 -4.74 -11.37
C LYS A 36 51.29 -3.62 -11.30
N PHE A 37 50.70 -3.36 -10.13
CA PHE A 37 50.01 -2.11 -9.87
C PHE A 37 50.96 -1.14 -9.16
N ASP A 38 51.25 -0.04 -9.85
CA ASP A 38 51.86 1.15 -9.28
C ASP A 38 50.79 1.89 -8.46
N THR A 39 51.08 2.11 -7.18
CA THR A 39 50.16 2.75 -6.21
C THR A 39 50.37 4.26 -6.13
N GLY A 40 51.26 4.81 -6.96
CA GLY A 40 51.66 6.21 -6.93
C GLY A 40 50.66 7.23 -7.47
N SER A 41 49.66 6.85 -8.29
CA SER A 41 48.84 7.83 -9.03
C SER A 41 47.35 7.91 -8.66
N ILE A 42 46.89 7.18 -7.64
CA ILE A 42 45.45 7.16 -7.24
C ILE A 42 45.14 8.06 -6.01
N MET A 43 46.12 8.79 -5.46
CA MET A 43 45.86 9.69 -4.32
C MET A 43 45.70 11.18 -4.66
N ASP A 44 45.98 11.61 -5.90
CA ASP A 44 45.98 13.05 -6.26
C ASP A 44 44.76 13.56 -7.05
N LEU A 45 43.69 12.76 -7.21
CA LEU A 45 42.50 13.17 -7.98
C LEU A 45 41.20 13.35 -7.18
N THR A 46 41.29 13.63 -5.87
CA THR A 46 40.10 14.05 -5.09
C THR A 46 40.37 15.25 -4.18
N THR A 47 40.94 16.32 -4.74
CA THR A 47 40.89 17.66 -4.14
C THR A 47 39.46 18.22 -4.25
N PHE A 48 38.62 17.92 -3.26
CA PHE A 48 37.41 18.71 -3.01
C PHE A 48 37.82 20.01 -2.30
N GLU A 49 37.83 21.10 -3.07
CA GLU A 49 38.13 22.45 -2.60
C GLU A 49 37.21 22.88 -1.45
N LYS A 50 37.79 23.45 -0.39
CA LYS A 50 37.09 24.21 0.65
C LYS A 50 37.12 25.68 0.27
N ARG A 51 35.96 26.35 0.30
CA ARG A 51 35.88 27.82 0.30
C ARG A 51 36.55 28.40 1.56
N PRO A 52 37.39 29.45 1.45
CA PRO A 52 37.98 30.11 2.62
C PRO A 52 37.03 31.15 3.21
N LYS A 53 37.08 31.33 4.53
CA LYS A 53 36.64 32.55 5.22
C LYS A 53 37.88 33.20 5.79
N LEU A 54 38.10 34.47 5.44
CA LEU A 54 39.01 35.39 6.12
C LEU A 54 38.57 35.56 7.59
N ASP A 55 39.49 35.57 8.55
CA ASP A 55 40.03 36.82 9.12
C ASP A 55 41.20 36.55 10.09
N GLU A 56 42.00 37.60 10.30
CA GLU A 56 43.39 37.72 10.78
C GLU A 56 43.68 37.38 12.26
N SER A 57 44.90 36.86 12.55
CA SER A 57 45.99 37.56 13.28
C SER A 57 47.06 36.62 13.91
N LEU A 58 48.28 36.80 13.38
CA LEU A 58 49.65 36.78 13.95
C LEU A 58 50.28 35.56 14.69
N ASP A 59 51.46 35.22 14.12
CA ASP A 59 52.71 34.67 14.68
C ASP A 59 53.02 33.14 14.71
N ASN A 60 53.59 32.70 13.56
CA ASN A 60 54.82 31.91 13.32
C ASN A 60 55.32 30.88 14.37
N VAL A 61 55.41 29.60 13.97
CA VAL A 61 56.64 28.94 13.47
C VAL A 61 56.26 27.71 12.63
N GLU A 62 56.88 27.59 11.46
CA GLU A 62 56.71 26.56 10.43
C GLU A 62 57.02 25.12 10.89
N SER A 63 56.14 24.19 10.50
CA SER A 63 56.60 22.94 9.86
C SER A 63 55.51 22.49 8.88
N GLU A 64 55.86 22.43 7.59
CA GLU A 64 54.98 21.93 6.53
C GLU A 64 54.57 20.48 6.81
N ARG A 65 53.39 20.28 7.42
CA ARG A 65 52.76 18.97 7.51
C ARG A 65 51.83 18.80 6.32
N THR A 66 52.29 18.07 5.30
CA THR A 66 51.44 17.44 4.29
C THR A 66 50.17 16.87 4.95
N LYS A 67 48.99 17.27 4.46
CA LYS A 67 47.68 16.85 5.00
C LYS A 67 47.55 15.32 4.87
N ARG A 68 47.86 14.58 5.93
CA ARG A 68 47.75 13.12 5.97
C ARG A 68 46.30 12.69 5.68
N SER A 69 46.11 11.71 4.80
CA SER A 69 44.80 11.09 4.52
C SER A 69 44.14 10.58 5.82
N ASN A 70 42.81 10.62 5.90
CA ASN A 70 42.06 10.15 7.08
C ASN A 70 42.05 8.63 7.23
N MET A 71 42.26 7.90 6.11
CA MET A 71 42.36 6.45 6.07
C MET A 71 43.81 6.03 6.27
N MET A 72 44.03 5.03 7.14
CA MET A 72 45.37 4.48 7.39
C MET A 72 45.74 3.54 6.24
N PRO A 73 46.91 3.72 5.60
CA PRO A 73 47.32 2.85 4.51
C PRO A 73 47.49 1.42 5.04
N ASN A 74 46.83 0.47 4.37
CA ASN A 74 46.96 -0.94 4.68
C ASN A 74 47.29 -1.71 3.40
N GLU A 75 48.56 -2.06 3.21
CA GLU A 75 49.03 -2.77 2.02
C GLU A 75 48.99 -4.30 2.17
N VAL A 76 48.62 -4.83 3.34
CA VAL A 76 48.61 -6.28 3.59
C VAL A 76 47.24 -6.84 3.23
N LEU A 77 47.17 -7.68 2.20
CA LEU A 77 45.93 -8.31 1.73
C LEU A 77 45.46 -9.42 2.68
N GLU A 78 46.40 -10.26 3.13
CA GLU A 78 46.14 -11.29 4.14
C GLU A 78 46.06 -10.67 5.54
N ASP A 79 45.15 -11.19 6.37
CA ASP A 79 44.85 -10.71 7.72
C ASP A 79 44.54 -9.20 7.76
N CYS A 80 43.99 -8.66 6.66
CA CYS A 80 43.77 -7.22 6.51
C CYS A 80 42.88 -6.63 7.61
N LEU A 81 41.88 -7.39 8.10
CA LEU A 81 41.03 -7.04 9.23
C LEU A 81 41.85 -6.90 10.53
N PHE A 82 42.69 -7.89 10.85
CA PHE A 82 43.54 -7.86 12.05
C PHE A 82 44.56 -6.71 11.99
N HIS A 83 45.18 -6.50 10.82
CA HIS A 83 46.07 -5.37 10.62
C HIS A 83 45.35 -4.02 10.76
N ALA A 84 44.12 -3.89 10.26
CA ALA A 84 43.32 -2.68 10.40
C ALA A 84 42.89 -2.43 11.86
N LEU A 85 42.54 -3.48 12.60
CA LEU A 85 42.26 -3.43 14.03
C LEU A 85 43.50 -3.01 14.84
N HIS A 86 44.65 -3.62 14.56
CA HIS A 86 45.92 -3.25 15.18
C HIS A 86 46.30 -1.79 14.91
N GLN A 87 46.09 -1.31 13.67
CA GLN A 87 46.27 0.10 13.29
C GLN A 87 45.38 1.04 14.11
N ALA A 88 44.09 0.74 14.19
CA ALA A 88 43.13 1.53 14.95
C ALA A 88 43.48 1.53 16.45
N LEU A 89 43.93 0.38 16.98
CA LEU A 89 44.32 0.21 18.38
C LEU A 89 45.57 1.03 18.73
N MET A 90 46.65 0.92 17.95
CA MET A 90 47.89 1.67 18.19
C MET A 90 47.67 3.18 18.08
N TYR A 91 46.86 3.62 17.10
CA TYR A 91 46.49 5.02 16.98
C TYR A 91 45.67 5.52 18.17
N ASN A 92 44.73 4.70 18.66
CA ASN A 92 43.93 5.03 19.83
C ASN A 92 44.82 5.19 21.08
N ARG A 93 45.76 4.26 21.31
CA ARG A 93 46.74 4.33 22.41
C ARG A 93 47.60 5.60 22.34
N TRP A 94 48.22 5.86 21.19
CA TRP A 94 49.02 7.07 20.99
C TRP A 94 48.21 8.36 21.21
N LYS A 95 46.96 8.41 20.76
CA LYS A 95 46.11 9.59 20.96
C LYS A 95 45.78 9.85 22.44
N GLN A 96 45.77 8.80 23.27
CA GLN A 96 45.54 8.90 24.70
C GLN A 96 46.81 9.27 25.47
N SER A 97 47.93 8.57 25.24
CA SER A 97 49.19 8.77 25.99
C SER A 97 50.01 9.96 25.48
N LYS A 98 49.95 10.23 24.17
CA LYS A 98 50.85 11.15 23.44
C LYS A 98 52.35 10.86 23.65
N SER A 99 52.71 9.64 24.06
CA SER A 99 54.10 9.24 24.28
C SER A 99 54.84 9.01 22.95
N LEU A 100 56.16 9.20 22.95
CA LEU A 100 57.01 8.91 21.78
C LEU A 100 57.05 7.42 21.46
N GLU A 101 57.00 6.56 22.48
CA GLU A 101 56.99 5.11 22.33
C GLU A 101 55.73 4.62 21.60
N ASP A 102 54.54 5.08 22.02
CA ASP A 102 53.29 4.72 21.34
C ASP A 102 53.19 5.33 19.95
N TYR A 103 53.79 6.49 19.73
CA TYR A 103 53.92 7.07 18.39
C TYR A 103 54.74 6.16 17.47
N ASN A 104 55.85 5.60 17.97
CA ASN A 104 56.68 4.69 17.21
C ASN A 104 55.93 3.38 16.89
N LYS A 105 55.20 2.80 17.86
CA LYS A 105 54.34 1.62 17.64
C LYS A 105 53.26 1.89 16.59
N TYR A 106 52.59 3.04 16.66
CA TYR A 106 51.64 3.49 15.64
C TYR A 106 52.30 3.65 14.26
N ARG A 107 53.48 4.29 14.20
CA ARG A 107 54.23 4.51 12.95
C ARG A 107 54.63 3.17 12.30
N SER A 108 55.04 2.18 13.08
CA SER A 108 55.33 0.83 12.57
C SER A 108 54.05 0.14 12.03
N SER A 109 52.91 0.33 12.70
CA SER A 109 51.60 -0.20 12.25
C SER A 109 51.06 0.40 10.95
N ILE A 110 51.61 1.52 10.47
CA ILE A 110 51.23 2.09 9.16
C ILE A 110 52.29 1.82 8.08
N ARG A 111 53.54 1.57 8.46
CA ARG A 111 54.66 1.29 7.54
C ARG A 111 54.75 -0.17 7.11
N LYS A 112 53.99 -1.08 7.75
CA LYS A 112 53.99 -2.49 7.35
C LYS A 112 53.54 -2.65 5.90
N THR A 113 54.28 -3.47 5.16
CA THR A 113 54.05 -3.78 3.75
C THR A 113 54.33 -5.25 3.51
N TYR A 114 53.54 -5.88 2.63
CA TYR A 114 53.73 -7.28 2.23
C TYR A 114 55.09 -7.52 1.56
N LYS A 115 55.70 -6.47 0.98
CA LYS A 115 56.97 -6.56 0.23
C LYS A 115 58.20 -6.77 1.12
N LYS A 116 58.15 -6.35 2.40
CA LYS A 116 59.27 -6.40 3.36
C LYS A 116 58.77 -6.66 4.78
N PRO A 117 58.30 -7.88 5.11
CA PRO A 117 57.70 -8.20 6.41
C PRO A 117 58.68 -7.98 7.58
N GLY A 118 59.97 -8.24 7.35
CA GLY A 118 61.03 -8.14 8.36
C GLY A 118 61.31 -6.73 8.89
N LEU A 119 60.80 -5.67 8.26
CA LEU A 119 61.00 -4.29 8.73
C LEU A 119 60.10 -3.93 9.92
N CYS A 120 59.02 -4.67 10.13
CA CYS A 120 58.02 -4.45 11.19
C CYS A 120 57.61 -5.76 11.85
N CYS A 121 58.56 -6.65 12.18
CA CYS A 121 58.31 -7.98 12.78
C CYS A 121 57.33 -7.93 13.96
N ASN A 122 57.53 -6.98 14.89
CA ASN A 122 56.69 -6.77 16.06
C ASN A 122 55.19 -6.55 15.73
N VAL A 123 54.88 -5.99 14.55
CA VAL A 123 53.48 -5.78 14.12
C VAL A 123 52.85 -7.10 13.66
N TYR A 124 53.61 -7.93 12.94
CA TYR A 124 53.13 -9.23 12.47
C TYR A 124 53.00 -10.22 13.63
N GLU A 125 53.91 -10.21 14.58
CA GLU A 125 53.81 -11.00 15.82
C GLU A 125 52.57 -10.60 16.64
N ALA A 126 52.31 -9.30 16.79
CA ALA A 126 51.11 -8.83 17.50
C ALA A 126 49.80 -9.21 16.79
N VAL A 127 49.79 -9.22 15.45
CA VAL A 127 48.63 -9.68 14.66
C VAL A 127 48.44 -11.19 14.78
N LYS A 128 49.53 -11.96 14.75
CA LYS A 128 49.49 -13.41 14.96
C LYS A 128 48.94 -13.76 16.34
N ALA A 129 49.43 -13.09 17.40
CA ALA A 129 48.93 -13.26 18.75
C ALA A 129 47.44 -12.89 18.88
N MET A 130 46.99 -11.82 18.23
CA MET A 130 45.56 -11.43 18.20
C MET A 130 44.69 -12.49 17.51
N LYS A 131 45.23 -13.13 16.47
CA LYS A 131 44.56 -14.18 15.71
C LYS A 131 44.47 -15.49 16.49
N GLU A 132 45.52 -15.82 17.25
CA GLU A 132 45.55 -16.94 18.20
C GLU A 132 44.55 -16.69 19.37
N GLU A 133 44.50 -15.49 19.96
CA GLU A 133 43.53 -15.13 21.01
C GLU A 133 42.07 -15.19 20.50
N ALA A 134 41.84 -14.93 19.22
CA ALA A 134 40.52 -15.03 18.60
C ALA A 134 40.13 -16.47 18.20
N GLU A 135 41.04 -17.44 18.30
CA GLU A 135 40.87 -18.81 17.78
C GLU A 135 40.48 -18.83 16.29
N MET A 136 41.00 -17.89 15.49
CA MET A 136 40.63 -17.72 14.08
C MET A 136 41.71 -18.24 13.13
N THR A 137 41.37 -19.19 12.26
CA THR A 137 42.27 -19.68 11.21
C THR A 137 42.17 -18.90 9.89
N LYS A 138 41.04 -18.22 9.66
CA LYS A 138 40.74 -17.45 8.45
C LYS A 138 41.75 -16.31 8.25
N SER A 139 42.32 -16.20 7.04
CA SER A 139 43.30 -15.16 6.67
C SER A 139 42.81 -14.16 5.63
N ASN A 140 41.72 -14.45 4.92
CA ASN A 140 41.20 -13.62 3.83
C ASN A 140 39.66 -13.61 3.86
N ASN A 141 39.04 -12.71 3.09
CA ASN A 141 37.59 -12.63 2.90
C ASN A 141 36.78 -12.43 4.20
N PHE A 142 37.24 -11.53 5.07
CA PHE A 142 36.57 -11.27 6.34
C PHE A 142 35.20 -10.58 6.16
N ASP A 143 34.18 -11.12 6.81
CA ASP A 143 32.80 -10.64 6.77
C ASP A 143 32.34 -10.09 8.13
N LEU A 144 31.05 -9.75 8.23
CA LEU A 144 30.46 -9.21 9.46
C LEU A 144 30.56 -10.17 10.64
N ILE A 145 30.45 -11.48 10.41
CA ILE A 145 30.49 -12.51 11.45
C ILE A 145 31.89 -12.57 12.05
N ASP A 146 32.93 -12.42 11.22
CA ASP A 146 34.31 -12.36 11.69
C ASP A 146 34.58 -11.14 12.58
N VAL A 147 34.07 -9.97 12.18
CA VAL A 147 34.19 -8.74 12.99
C VAL A 147 33.43 -8.89 14.31
N ASP A 148 32.27 -9.54 14.30
CA ASP A 148 31.48 -9.82 15.50
C ASP A 148 32.16 -10.82 16.44
N HIS A 149 32.77 -11.86 15.88
CA HIS A 149 33.56 -12.82 16.65
C HIS A 149 34.72 -12.13 17.36
N LEU A 150 35.47 -11.26 16.68
CA LEU A 150 36.54 -10.47 17.29
C LEU A 150 36.05 -9.49 18.36
N GLN A 151 34.85 -8.94 18.18
CA GLN A 151 34.23 -8.10 19.19
C GLN A 151 33.87 -8.89 20.46
N LYS A 152 33.46 -10.16 20.31
CA LYS A 152 33.03 -11.06 21.39
C LYS A 152 34.17 -11.87 22.05
N THR A 153 35.32 -11.97 21.39
CA THR A 153 36.51 -12.65 21.93
C THR A 153 37.54 -11.65 22.44
N VAL A 154 38.37 -11.13 21.54
CA VAL A 154 39.55 -10.30 21.84
C VAL A 154 39.17 -8.96 22.49
N PHE A 155 38.12 -8.31 21.99
CA PHE A 155 37.77 -6.92 22.35
C PHE A 155 36.61 -6.78 23.35
N THR A 156 36.08 -7.89 23.89
CA THR A 156 34.95 -7.89 24.83
C THR A 156 35.23 -7.02 26.04
N GLY A 157 34.37 -6.03 26.28
CA GLY A 157 34.50 -5.07 27.38
C GLY A 157 35.73 -4.15 27.32
N LYS A 158 36.64 -4.34 26.35
CA LYS A 158 37.87 -3.54 26.18
C LYS A 158 37.65 -2.37 25.21
N TYR A 159 37.14 -2.64 24.02
CA TYR A 159 36.91 -1.65 22.96
C TYR A 159 35.65 -1.98 22.13
N GLN A 160 35.01 -0.94 21.61
CA GLN A 160 33.92 -1.06 20.63
C GLN A 160 34.49 -0.99 19.20
N ILE A 161 34.29 -2.03 18.41
CA ILE A 161 34.62 -2.08 16.99
C ILE A 161 33.47 -1.47 16.19
N ILE A 162 33.81 -0.59 15.25
CA ILE A 162 32.86 0.06 14.35
C ILE A 162 33.44 0.07 12.96
N VAL A 163 32.73 -0.50 12.00
CA VAL A 163 33.18 -0.60 10.61
C VAL A 163 32.28 0.25 9.73
N PHE A 164 32.84 1.08 8.85
CA PHE A 164 32.10 1.80 7.81
C PHE A 164 32.44 1.24 6.43
N CYS A 165 31.45 0.97 5.60
CA CYS A 165 31.69 0.58 4.21
C CYS A 165 31.86 1.80 3.30
N GLN A 166 32.53 1.60 2.17
CA GLN A 166 32.58 2.55 1.08
C GLN A 166 31.16 3.02 0.70
N ASN A 167 31.01 4.34 0.53
CA ASN A 167 29.73 5.03 0.25
C ASN A 167 28.66 4.98 1.36
N SER A 168 28.95 4.41 2.53
CA SER A 168 28.01 4.41 3.66
C SER A 168 28.36 5.44 4.73
N THR A 169 27.34 6.14 5.24
CA THR A 169 27.49 7.09 6.36
C THR A 169 27.05 6.51 7.71
N THR A 170 26.65 5.24 7.72
CA THR A 170 26.20 4.51 8.90
C THR A 170 27.00 3.19 8.98
N PRO A 171 27.40 2.72 10.17
CA PRO A 171 28.35 1.62 10.26
C PRO A 171 27.78 0.29 9.76
N TYR A 172 28.59 -0.45 8.99
CA TYR A 172 28.41 -1.84 8.55
C TYR A 172 28.38 -2.83 9.71
N TYR A 173 29.27 -2.63 10.69
CA TYR A 173 29.29 -3.39 11.93
C TYR A 173 29.41 -2.43 13.11
N ARG A 174 28.72 -2.74 14.20
CA ARG A 174 28.80 -2.00 15.46
C ARG A 174 28.72 -2.94 16.65
N GLY A 175 29.82 -3.01 17.40
CA GLY A 175 29.86 -3.68 18.69
C GLY A 175 29.16 -2.92 19.82
N PRO A 176 29.00 -3.57 20.99
CA PRO A 176 28.45 -2.95 22.19
C PRO A 176 29.26 -1.72 22.61
N TYR A 177 28.59 -0.69 23.12
CA TYR A 177 29.27 0.53 23.55
C TYR A 177 30.03 0.29 24.85
N VAL A 178 31.36 0.44 24.80
CA VAL A 178 32.25 0.17 25.94
C VAL A 178 32.58 1.44 26.75
N GLY A 179 32.50 2.62 26.13
CA GLY A 179 32.79 3.89 26.82
C GLY A 179 33.38 4.95 25.90
N GLU A 180 33.56 6.17 26.42
CA GLU A 180 34.20 7.24 25.67
C GLU A 180 35.67 6.91 25.35
N LYS A 181 36.10 7.27 24.15
CA LYS A 181 37.48 7.06 23.64
C LYS A 181 37.92 5.59 23.52
N LYS A 182 37.06 4.62 23.84
CA LYS A 182 37.28 3.17 23.66
C LYS A 182 36.62 2.64 22.39
N SER A 183 36.77 3.35 21.27
CA SER A 183 36.21 2.94 19.98
C SER A 183 37.32 2.77 18.94
N LEU A 184 37.26 1.66 18.20
CA LEU A 184 38.13 1.34 17.07
C LEU A 184 37.31 1.46 15.80
N VAL A 185 37.72 2.37 14.91
CA VAL A 185 36.98 2.65 13.67
C VAL A 185 37.74 2.10 12.49
N LEU A 186 37.06 1.26 11.70
CA LEU A 186 37.56 0.67 10.47
C LEU A 186 36.77 1.18 9.27
N TYR A 187 37.39 1.10 8.11
CA TYR A 187 36.78 1.37 6.82
C TYR A 187 36.95 0.15 5.91
N LEU A 188 35.86 -0.34 5.34
CA LEU A 188 35.81 -1.47 4.43
C LEU A 188 35.54 -0.97 3.01
N SER A 189 36.49 -1.18 2.10
CA SER A 189 36.35 -0.85 0.68
C SER A 189 36.83 -2.01 -0.18
N ASN A 190 36.02 -2.46 -1.13
CA ASN A 190 36.33 -3.57 -2.05
C ASN A 190 36.85 -4.84 -1.34
N GLY A 191 36.24 -5.23 -0.22
CA GLY A 191 36.65 -6.40 0.57
C GLY A 191 37.91 -6.21 1.42
N HIS A 192 38.45 -4.99 1.49
CA HIS A 192 39.68 -4.66 2.21
C HIS A 192 39.45 -3.71 3.37
N TYR A 193 40.04 -4.01 4.54
CA TYR A 193 39.89 -3.21 5.77
C TYR A 193 41.06 -2.24 5.98
N ASN A 194 40.73 -1.01 6.35
CA ASN A 194 41.68 0.05 6.73
C ASN A 194 41.32 0.66 8.09
N GLY A 195 42.31 1.00 8.91
CA GLY A 195 42.07 1.79 10.12
C GLY A 195 41.67 3.24 9.80
N VAL A 196 40.83 3.87 10.62
CA VAL A 196 40.36 5.26 10.43
C VAL A 196 40.89 6.17 11.53
N ARG A 197 41.51 7.30 11.16
CA ARG A 197 42.06 8.28 12.12
C ARG A 197 41.00 9.18 12.75
N SER A 198 39.96 9.54 11.99
CA SER A 198 38.90 10.44 12.42
C SER A 198 37.59 10.12 11.71
N ILE A 199 36.62 9.64 12.49
CA ILE A 199 35.25 9.39 12.01
C ILE A 199 34.55 10.67 11.54
N CYS A 200 34.80 11.79 12.23
CA CYS A 200 34.22 13.09 11.91
C CYS A 200 34.69 13.57 10.53
N ALA A 201 35.98 13.39 10.24
CA ALA A 201 36.55 13.72 8.94
C ALA A 201 36.10 12.75 7.84
N LEU A 202 35.96 11.45 8.15
CA LEU A 202 35.40 10.44 7.24
C LEU A 202 33.95 10.78 6.83
N LEU A 203 33.12 11.17 7.79
CA LEU A 203 31.69 11.42 7.59
C LEU A 203 31.33 12.89 7.29
N LYS A 204 32.33 13.77 7.13
CA LYS A 204 32.15 15.23 6.94
C LYS A 204 31.21 15.86 7.97
N THR A 205 31.35 15.45 9.24
CA THR A 205 30.55 15.96 10.37
C THR A 205 31.47 16.46 11.47
N SER A 206 30.99 17.39 12.29
CA SER A 206 31.75 17.95 13.43
C SER A 206 31.57 17.15 14.72
N TYR A 207 30.49 16.38 14.87
CA TYR A 207 30.30 15.47 16.00
C TYR A 207 29.58 14.18 15.60
N TYR A 208 30.11 13.05 16.08
CA TYR A 208 29.53 11.71 15.92
C TYR A 208 29.38 11.04 17.29
N CYS A 209 28.18 10.52 17.57
CA CYS A 209 27.91 9.79 18.81
C CYS A 209 28.01 8.27 18.60
N PHE A 210 29.03 7.63 19.18
CA PHE A 210 29.27 6.18 19.08
C PHE A 210 28.22 5.27 19.75
N LEU A 211 27.30 5.85 20.53
CA LEU A 211 26.20 5.11 21.17
C LEU A 211 24.88 5.16 20.36
N CYS A 212 24.54 6.25 19.71
CA CYS A 212 23.26 6.36 18.99
C CYS A 212 23.45 6.60 17.48
N ASN A 213 24.69 6.63 17.02
CA ASN A 213 25.09 6.84 15.63
C ASN A 213 24.58 8.14 15.01
N SER A 214 24.18 9.12 15.83
CA SER A 214 23.71 10.40 15.34
C SER A 214 24.88 11.31 14.96
N ARG A 215 24.66 12.04 13.86
CA ARG A 215 25.54 13.09 13.35
C ARG A 215 24.90 14.42 13.70
N THR A 216 25.64 15.27 14.39
CA THR A 216 25.15 16.61 14.74
C THR A 216 26.28 17.62 14.58
N GLU A 217 25.92 18.88 14.48
CA GLU A 217 26.92 19.94 14.37
C GLU A 217 27.77 20.08 15.63
N ASN A 218 27.23 19.77 16.81
CA ASN A 218 27.96 19.85 18.08
C ASN A 218 27.38 18.84 19.08
N ALA A 219 28.23 18.33 19.99
CA ALA A 219 27.78 17.45 21.09
C ALA A 219 26.63 18.06 21.92
N ILE A 220 26.58 19.40 21.98
CA ILE A 220 25.60 20.18 22.74
C ILE A 220 24.18 20.02 22.17
N THR A 221 24.01 19.89 20.85
CA THR A 221 22.68 19.77 20.22
C THR A 221 22.16 18.34 20.22
N HIS A 222 22.96 17.38 20.69
CA HIS A 222 22.64 15.96 20.73
C HIS A 222 21.81 15.55 21.98
N TYR A 223 20.63 16.16 22.13
CA TYR A 223 19.78 16.08 23.33
C TYR A 223 19.00 14.76 23.52
N SER A 224 18.99 13.87 22.52
CA SER A 224 18.17 12.65 22.46
C SER A 224 18.99 11.36 22.62
N CYS A 225 20.22 11.47 23.13
CA CYS A 225 21.06 10.31 23.40
C CYS A 225 20.47 9.44 24.53
N PRO A 226 20.35 8.12 24.38
CA PRO A 226 19.96 7.21 25.47
C PRO A 226 20.84 7.30 26.72
N LEU A 227 22.11 7.68 26.57
CA LEU A 227 23.02 7.88 27.71
C LEU A 227 22.74 9.15 28.51
N LEU A 228 21.88 10.07 28.06
CA LEU A 228 21.62 11.31 28.79
C LEU A 228 20.28 11.20 29.53
N HIS A 229 20.30 11.44 30.84
CA HIS A 229 19.07 11.52 31.62
C HIS A 229 18.17 12.64 31.06
N ARG A 230 16.93 12.31 30.71
CA ARG A 230 16.04 13.21 29.95
C ARG A 230 15.80 14.56 30.64
N LEU A 231 15.73 14.58 31.98
CA LEU A 231 15.44 15.79 32.76
C LEU A 231 16.68 16.67 32.98
N CYS A 232 17.79 16.09 33.46
CA CYS A 232 19.00 16.86 33.80
C CYS A 232 20.06 16.92 32.69
N GLY A 233 20.00 16.03 31.70
CA GLY A 233 20.92 16.02 30.55
C GLY A 233 22.33 15.53 30.85
N LYS A 234 22.58 14.88 31.99
CA LYS A 234 23.87 14.26 32.36
C LYS A 234 23.84 12.75 32.19
N LYS A 235 25.03 12.13 32.07
CA LYS A 235 25.19 10.70 31.80
C LYS A 235 24.89 9.79 33.00
N ASN A 236 25.40 10.16 34.16
CA ASN A 236 25.29 9.35 35.38
C ASN A 236 24.45 10.12 36.40
N CYS A 237 23.15 10.24 36.15
CA CYS A 237 22.23 10.77 37.16
C CYS A 237 22.03 9.67 38.22
N PRO A 238 22.35 9.91 39.52
CA PRO A 238 22.22 8.90 40.55
C PRO A 238 20.78 8.40 40.68
N ALA A 239 20.63 7.10 40.94
CA ALA A 239 19.34 6.46 41.18
C ALA A 239 18.71 6.96 42.50
N VAL A 240 17.39 6.85 42.56
CA VAL A 240 16.50 7.41 43.58
C VAL A 240 16.92 6.98 44.99
N LYS A 241 17.19 7.95 45.87
CA LYS A 241 17.05 7.76 47.32
C LYS A 241 15.68 8.33 47.71
N GLU A 242 14.85 7.55 48.40
CA GLU A 242 13.57 8.05 48.93
C GLU A 242 13.83 9.19 49.93
N GLY A 243 13.10 10.31 49.78
CA GLY A 243 13.12 11.43 50.74
C GLY A 243 13.65 12.78 50.24
N GLU A 244 14.45 12.86 49.16
CA GLU A 244 15.07 14.12 48.69
C GLU A 244 14.48 14.64 47.37
N GLN A 245 13.24 15.14 47.40
CA GLN A 245 12.65 15.82 46.23
C GLN A 245 12.97 17.32 46.25
N LYS A 246 13.44 17.86 45.12
CA LYS A 246 13.69 19.31 44.96
C LYS A 246 12.96 19.86 43.73
N LYS A 247 12.17 20.91 43.92
CA LYS A 247 11.45 21.62 42.86
C LYS A 247 12.29 22.80 42.36
N CYS A 248 12.45 22.93 41.04
CA CYS A 248 13.15 24.08 40.47
C CYS A 248 12.29 25.34 40.50
N GLU A 249 12.79 26.45 41.03
CA GLU A 249 12.06 27.72 41.09
C GLU A 249 11.83 28.35 39.70
N LYS A 250 12.74 28.11 38.75
CA LYS A 250 12.67 28.71 37.41
C LYS A 250 11.78 27.94 36.44
N CYS A 251 11.99 26.63 36.29
CA CYS A 251 11.23 25.80 35.34
C CYS A 251 10.12 24.96 36.00
N THR A 252 9.98 25.02 37.33
CA THR A 252 8.96 24.31 38.15
C THR A 252 8.97 22.78 38.06
N VAL A 253 9.96 22.17 37.41
CA VAL A 253 10.14 20.71 37.35
C VAL A 253 10.53 20.18 38.74
N VAL A 254 9.91 19.06 39.14
CA VAL A 254 10.28 18.33 40.37
C VAL A 254 11.33 17.27 40.03
N PHE A 255 12.47 17.34 40.70
CA PHE A 255 13.58 16.40 40.57
C PHE A 255 13.57 15.45 41.77
N ARG A 256 13.81 14.16 41.52
CA ARG A 256 13.85 13.11 42.54
C ARG A 256 15.17 13.02 43.33
N SER A 257 16.11 13.93 43.07
CA SER A 257 17.36 14.08 43.83
C SER A 257 17.91 15.50 43.66
N ILE A 258 18.60 16.01 44.70
CA ILE A 258 19.25 17.33 44.69
C ILE A 258 20.30 17.40 43.57
N GLN A 259 21.09 16.33 43.39
CA GLN A 259 22.10 16.24 42.34
C GLN A 259 21.51 16.34 40.92
N CYS A 260 20.30 15.79 40.70
CA CYS A 260 19.61 15.88 39.41
C CYS A 260 19.14 17.32 39.12
N TYR A 261 18.70 18.04 40.15
CA TYR A 261 18.36 19.45 40.07
C TYR A 261 19.58 20.33 39.76
N GLU A 262 20.70 20.14 40.47
CA GLU A 262 21.94 20.89 40.23
C GLU A 262 22.47 20.71 38.80
N ASN A 263 22.43 19.47 38.32
CA ASN A 263 22.80 19.14 36.94
C ASN A 263 21.88 19.80 35.90
N HIS A 264 20.62 20.03 36.23
CA HIS A 264 19.64 20.67 35.35
C HIS A 264 19.85 22.19 35.23
N ILE A 265 20.26 22.86 36.33
CA ILE A 265 20.55 24.31 36.35
C ILE A 265 21.99 24.64 35.94
N ALA A 266 22.89 23.65 35.91
CA ALA A 266 24.26 23.83 35.47
C ALA A 266 24.32 24.43 34.05
N LYS A 267 25.13 25.48 33.88
CA LYS A 267 25.40 26.08 32.58
C LYS A 267 26.02 25.05 31.64
N GLY A 268 25.75 25.18 30.35
CA GLY A 268 26.36 24.34 29.32
C GLY A 268 27.89 24.54 29.25
N PRO A 269 28.61 23.68 28.52
CA PRO A 269 30.05 23.89 28.24
C PRO A 269 30.27 25.32 27.72
N ASN A 270 31.31 26.01 28.21
CA ASN A 270 31.66 27.41 27.89
C ASN A 270 30.65 28.47 28.40
N GLY A 271 29.92 28.21 29.49
CA GLY A 271 29.07 29.21 30.12
C GLY A 271 27.74 29.49 29.41
N GLY A 272 27.34 28.62 28.48
CA GLY A 272 26.08 28.72 27.72
C GLY A 272 24.82 28.44 28.55
N LYS A 273 23.64 28.60 27.92
CA LYS A 273 22.32 28.35 28.53
C LYS A 273 22.24 26.95 29.17
N SER A 274 21.72 26.91 30.39
CA SER A 274 21.44 25.69 31.15
C SER A 274 20.27 24.90 30.54
N ARG A 275 20.09 23.65 30.97
CA ARG A 275 18.93 22.85 30.53
C ARG A 275 17.62 23.43 31.07
N CYS A 276 17.67 24.08 32.23
CA CYS A 276 16.57 24.84 32.80
C CYS A 276 16.10 25.98 31.88
N ASP A 277 17.00 26.66 31.19
CA ASP A 277 16.65 27.80 30.31
C ASP A 277 15.81 27.39 29.10
N TYR A 278 15.88 26.12 28.72
CA TYR A 278 15.10 25.56 27.62
C TYR A 278 13.90 24.75 28.08
N THR A 279 13.71 24.58 29.38
CA THR A 279 12.68 23.71 29.94
C THR A 279 11.58 24.55 30.55
N SER A 280 10.34 24.31 30.12
CA SER A 280 9.15 24.92 30.70
C SER A 280 8.15 23.84 31.08
N VAL A 281 7.42 24.06 32.17
CA VAL A 281 6.32 23.19 32.60
C VAL A 281 5.00 23.90 32.33
N CYS A 282 4.05 23.22 31.70
CA CYS A 282 2.71 23.77 31.60
C CYS A 282 2.03 23.75 32.98
N LYS A 283 1.62 24.92 33.48
CA LYS A 283 0.87 25.08 34.74
C LYS A 283 -0.48 24.33 34.78
N LYS A 284 -1.02 23.92 33.63
CA LYS A 284 -2.30 23.20 33.51
C LYS A 284 -2.19 21.67 33.42
N CYS A 285 -1.06 21.11 32.96
CA CYS A 285 -0.93 19.65 32.78
C CYS A 285 0.38 19.07 33.32
N ASP A 286 1.18 19.88 34.02
CA ASP A 286 2.51 19.56 34.53
C ASP A 286 3.47 18.94 33.50
N GLY A 287 3.14 19.12 32.21
CA GLY A 287 3.87 18.55 31.10
C GLY A 287 5.12 19.36 30.81
N ILE A 288 6.27 18.68 30.83
CA ILE A 288 7.57 19.28 30.52
C ILE A 288 7.71 19.43 28.99
N TYR A 289 7.96 20.65 28.52
CA TYR A 289 8.25 20.93 27.11
C TYR A 289 9.50 21.79 26.95
N TYR A 290 10.12 21.72 25.76
CA TYR A 290 11.39 22.38 25.48
C TYR A 290 11.23 23.51 24.46
N THR A 291 11.63 24.73 24.83
CA THR A 291 11.43 25.97 24.06
C THR A 291 12.38 26.10 22.86
N ASN A 292 13.52 25.42 22.86
CA ASN A 292 14.49 25.46 21.75
C ASN A 292 14.09 24.68 20.48
N LYS A 293 13.07 23.80 20.57
CA LYS A 293 12.71 22.90 19.46
C LYS A 293 11.42 23.27 18.74
N ARG A 294 10.59 24.17 19.28
CA ARG A 294 9.24 24.44 18.74
C ARG A 294 9.01 25.93 18.56
N LYS A 295 8.60 26.34 17.34
CA LYS A 295 8.09 27.69 17.04
C LYS A 295 6.69 27.95 17.59
N ASN A 296 5.95 26.90 17.99
CA ASN A 296 4.55 27.02 18.42
C ASN A 296 4.44 26.77 19.93
N ASP A 297 3.52 27.50 20.57
CA ASP A 297 3.21 27.39 22.00
C ASP A 297 2.77 25.97 22.41
N HIS A 298 3.04 25.66 23.68
CA HIS A 298 2.63 24.42 24.30
C HIS A 298 1.11 24.34 24.42
N GLN A 299 0.51 23.21 24.03
CA GLN A 299 -0.90 22.90 24.23
C GLN A 299 -0.99 21.77 25.26
N CYS A 300 -1.55 22.07 26.42
CA CYS A 300 -1.55 21.17 27.57
C CYS A 300 -2.39 19.91 27.30
N GLY A 301 -1.87 18.76 27.70
CA GLY A 301 -2.46 17.44 27.48
C GLY A 301 -2.42 16.92 26.03
N ALA A 302 -2.06 17.75 25.04
CA ALA A 302 -2.21 17.39 23.63
C ALA A 302 -0.95 16.74 23.02
N LYS A 303 -1.08 15.50 22.52
CA LYS A 303 -0.07 14.80 21.71
C LYS A 303 -0.46 14.86 20.23
N TRP A 304 0.53 14.81 19.33
CA TRP A 304 0.24 14.73 17.90
C TRP A 304 -0.37 13.37 17.57
N CYS A 305 -1.56 13.38 16.99
CA CYS A 305 -2.23 12.19 16.48
C CYS A 305 -2.02 12.10 14.97
N SER A 306 -1.33 11.06 14.50
CA SER A 306 -1.10 10.81 13.07
C SER A 306 -2.41 10.61 12.28
N ARG A 307 -3.43 10.05 12.92
CA ARG A 307 -4.75 9.78 12.31
C ARG A 307 -5.58 11.05 12.15
N CYS A 308 -5.68 11.86 13.20
CA CYS A 308 -6.36 13.16 13.15
C CYS A 308 -5.52 14.25 12.47
N ASN A 309 -4.23 13.99 12.22
CA ASN A 309 -3.27 14.94 11.67
C ASN A 309 -3.24 16.29 12.44
N CYS A 310 -3.45 16.24 13.76
CA CYS A 310 -3.46 17.40 14.64
C CYS A 310 -3.08 17.02 16.08
N LYS A 311 -2.86 18.02 16.93
CA LYS A 311 -2.65 17.80 18.37
C LYS A 311 -3.99 17.52 19.04
N ARG A 312 -4.07 16.43 19.81
CA ARG A 312 -5.27 15.99 20.55
C ARG A 312 -4.88 15.54 21.96
N THR A 313 -5.74 15.77 22.92
CA THR A 313 -5.60 15.22 24.28
C THR A 313 -5.78 13.70 24.26
N ASN A 314 -5.16 12.95 25.18
CA ASN A 314 -5.34 11.51 25.27
C ASN A 314 -6.06 11.14 26.58
N PRO A 315 -7.00 10.17 26.56
CA PRO A 315 -7.49 9.44 25.39
C PRO A 315 -8.42 10.31 24.52
N HIS A 316 -8.35 10.14 23.20
CA HIS A 316 -9.35 10.73 22.28
C HIS A 316 -9.75 9.71 21.21
N LYS A 317 -10.98 9.87 20.71
CA LYS A 317 -11.47 9.15 19.54
C LYS A 317 -11.04 9.93 18.29
N CYS A 318 -10.49 9.23 17.31
CA CYS A 318 -9.92 9.86 16.12
C CYS A 318 -11.02 10.21 15.12
N ASN A 319 -11.09 11.46 14.67
CA ASN A 319 -12.04 11.89 13.64
C ASN A 319 -11.33 12.06 12.30
N MET A 320 -12.07 11.88 11.21
CA MET A 320 -11.57 12.09 9.85
C MET A 320 -11.10 13.55 9.70
N PRO A 321 -9.84 13.80 9.29
CA PRO A 321 -9.32 15.16 9.24
C PRO A 321 -9.70 15.88 7.94
N LYS A 322 -10.04 17.17 8.03
CA LYS A 322 -10.18 18.05 6.86
C LYS A 322 -8.89 18.10 6.05
N ALA A 323 -8.99 18.08 4.73
CA ALA A 323 -7.84 18.16 3.83
C ALA A 323 -7.52 19.63 3.51
N VAL A 324 -6.23 20.00 3.55
CA VAL A 324 -5.75 21.36 3.25
C VAL A 324 -4.82 21.30 2.04
N LYS A 325 -5.03 22.17 1.05
CA LYS A 325 -4.19 22.31 -0.14
C LYS A 325 -2.87 22.98 0.23
N ASN A 326 -1.75 22.50 -0.32
CA ASN A 326 -0.44 23.13 -0.13
C ASN A 326 0.11 23.60 -1.47
N GLU A 327 -0.24 24.84 -1.83
CA GLU A 327 0.09 25.44 -3.12
C GLU A 327 1.60 25.48 -3.40
N LYS A 328 2.43 25.64 -2.36
CA LYS A 328 3.90 25.70 -2.49
C LYS A 328 4.53 24.39 -3.00
N LYS A 329 3.80 23.27 -2.92
CA LYS A 329 4.26 21.96 -3.40
C LYS A 329 3.77 21.64 -4.81
N LEU A 330 2.86 22.44 -5.37
CA LEU A 330 2.21 22.14 -6.64
C LEU A 330 2.96 22.79 -7.81
N THR A 331 3.40 22.00 -8.79
CA THR A 331 4.20 22.52 -9.93
C THR A 331 3.39 22.66 -11.21
N ARG A 332 2.35 21.83 -11.39
CA ARG A 332 1.54 21.70 -12.61
C ARG A 332 2.37 21.43 -13.87
N LYS A 333 3.55 20.84 -13.70
CA LYS A 333 4.43 20.43 -14.80
C LYS A 333 4.22 18.95 -15.12
N ARG A 334 3.95 18.65 -16.39
CA ARG A 334 3.57 17.33 -16.89
C ARG A 334 4.57 16.85 -17.95
N VAL A 335 4.75 15.54 -18.03
CA VAL A 335 5.42 14.86 -19.14
C VAL A 335 4.51 13.73 -19.59
N TYR A 336 3.93 13.84 -20.78
CA TYR A 336 3.13 12.77 -21.38
C TYR A 336 4.04 11.96 -22.29
N PHE A 337 3.94 10.63 -22.27
CA PHE A 337 4.79 9.79 -23.10
C PHE A 337 4.11 8.50 -23.53
N ASP A 338 4.69 7.89 -24.55
CA ASP A 338 4.31 6.59 -25.09
C ASP A 338 5.55 5.84 -25.61
N ILE A 339 5.47 4.51 -25.69
CA ILE A 339 6.58 3.64 -26.09
C ILE A 339 6.09 2.61 -27.11
N GLU A 340 6.82 2.49 -28.22
CA GLU A 340 6.67 1.37 -29.15
C GLU A 340 7.78 0.34 -28.97
N VAL A 341 7.43 -0.94 -29.14
CA VAL A 341 8.35 -2.07 -28.98
C VAL A 341 8.44 -2.91 -30.25
N ARG A 342 9.56 -3.60 -30.45
CA ARG A 342 9.71 -4.57 -31.55
C ARG A 342 9.19 -5.96 -31.22
N LEU A 343 8.84 -6.70 -32.27
CA LEU A 343 8.44 -8.10 -32.26
C LEU A 343 9.38 -8.95 -33.10
N SER A 344 9.67 -10.18 -32.69
CA SER A 344 10.40 -11.14 -33.52
C SER A 344 9.59 -12.47 -33.56
N ASN A 345 9.38 -13.01 -34.77
CA ASN A 345 8.82 -14.35 -35.01
C ASN A 345 9.73 -15.12 -35.99
N LYS A 346 10.19 -16.33 -35.61
CA LYS A 346 10.48 -17.46 -36.51
C LYS A 346 10.68 -18.77 -35.71
N LEU A 347 9.73 -19.71 -35.77
CA LEU A 347 9.78 -20.92 -36.62
C LEU A 347 8.50 -21.77 -36.46
N ASN A 348 8.12 -22.45 -37.54
CA ASN A 348 6.99 -23.36 -37.68
C ASN A 348 6.99 -24.51 -36.64
N VAL A 349 6.16 -24.40 -35.60
CA VAL A 349 5.61 -25.57 -34.91
C VAL A 349 4.14 -25.29 -34.66
N HIS A 350 3.29 -26.26 -35.02
CA HIS A 350 1.86 -26.31 -34.73
C HIS A 350 1.61 -26.17 -33.20
N CYS A 351 1.52 -24.94 -32.70
CA CYS A 351 0.86 -24.60 -31.45
C CYS A 351 0.16 -23.26 -31.67
N VAL A 352 -1.10 -23.34 -32.02
CA VAL A 352 -1.99 -22.18 -32.17
C VAL A 352 -2.39 -21.72 -30.76
N TYR A 353 -2.32 -20.40 -30.55
CA TYR A 353 -2.83 -19.61 -29.42
C TYR A 353 -1.86 -19.30 -28.25
N PHE A 354 -1.58 -17.99 -28.12
CA PHE A 354 -0.67 -17.24 -27.22
C PHE A 354 0.80 -17.04 -27.65
N GLN A 355 1.02 -16.31 -28.75
CA GLN A 355 2.33 -15.72 -29.07
C GLN A 355 2.16 -14.33 -29.68
N SER A 356 2.24 -13.27 -28.89
CA SER A 356 2.59 -11.95 -29.43
C SER A 356 3.25 -11.11 -28.33
N ARG A 357 4.40 -10.50 -28.65
CA ARG A 357 5.22 -9.64 -27.78
C ARG A 357 6.36 -10.30 -27.02
N ALA A 358 7.33 -10.85 -27.74
CA ALA A 358 8.51 -11.50 -27.19
C ALA A 358 9.65 -11.64 -28.23
N ASP A 359 10.91 -11.60 -27.78
CA ASP A 359 12.11 -11.96 -28.54
C ASP A 359 12.12 -13.48 -28.82
N GLU A 360 12.56 -13.88 -30.01
CA GLU A 360 12.47 -15.25 -30.54
C GLU A 360 13.25 -16.29 -29.73
N SER A 361 14.32 -15.86 -29.07
CA SER A 361 15.23 -16.76 -28.33
C SER A 361 14.98 -16.74 -26.83
N THR A 362 14.43 -15.64 -26.31
CA THR A 362 14.34 -15.36 -24.86
C THR A 362 12.94 -15.02 -24.36
N GLY A 363 12.00 -14.72 -25.25
CA GLY A 363 10.68 -14.24 -24.84
C GLY A 363 10.58 -12.73 -24.56
N GLN A 364 11.63 -11.94 -24.83
CA GLN A 364 11.79 -10.58 -24.29
C GLN A 364 11.32 -9.41 -25.20
N GLN A 365 10.57 -8.43 -24.68
CA GLN A 365 10.19 -7.22 -25.43
C GLN A 365 11.26 -6.13 -25.30
N HIS A 366 11.48 -5.37 -26.37
CA HIS A 366 12.45 -4.27 -26.37
C HIS A 366 11.83 -2.96 -26.87
N PRO A 367 11.88 -1.88 -26.09
CA PRO A 367 11.55 -0.52 -26.55
C PRO A 367 12.40 -0.13 -27.75
N VAL A 368 11.77 0.39 -28.80
CA VAL A 368 12.44 0.85 -30.02
C VAL A 368 12.16 2.30 -30.37
N LEU A 369 11.09 2.87 -29.82
CA LEU A 369 10.76 4.27 -29.93
C LEU A 369 10.11 4.74 -28.62
N PHE A 370 10.59 5.86 -28.10
CA PHE A 370 10.03 6.59 -26.98
C PHE A 370 9.77 8.02 -27.43
N VAL A 371 8.53 8.48 -27.25
CA VAL A 371 8.13 9.86 -27.54
C VAL A 371 7.59 10.48 -26.27
N ALA A 372 8.09 11.65 -25.90
CA ALA A 372 7.62 12.38 -24.73
C ALA A 372 7.41 13.87 -25.01
N LEU A 373 6.33 14.40 -24.44
CA LEU A 373 5.92 15.80 -24.55
C LEU A 373 5.92 16.46 -23.16
N ARG A 374 6.70 17.53 -23.02
CA ARG A 374 6.74 18.36 -21.80
C ARG A 374 5.71 19.49 -21.87
N CYS A 375 4.86 19.56 -20.86
CA CYS A 375 3.80 20.56 -20.74
C CYS A 375 3.85 21.28 -19.39
N CYS A 376 3.55 22.58 -19.41
CA CYS A 376 3.19 23.38 -18.24
C CYS A 376 1.82 24.04 -18.51
N PRO A 377 1.22 24.76 -17.54
CA PRO A 377 -0.12 25.33 -17.72
C PRO A 377 -0.26 26.25 -18.94
N LYS A 378 0.83 26.92 -19.36
CA LYS A 378 0.84 27.75 -20.58
C LYS A 378 0.93 26.92 -21.86
N CYS A 379 1.78 25.89 -21.85
CA CYS A 379 2.04 25.01 -23.00
C CYS A 379 0.91 24.03 -23.29
N SER A 380 0.15 23.62 -22.28
CA SER A 380 -0.89 22.60 -22.44
C SER A 380 -2.08 23.10 -23.26
N SER A 381 -2.35 24.41 -23.22
CA SER A 381 -3.39 25.04 -24.05
C SER A 381 -3.05 24.99 -25.56
N ASN A 382 -1.78 25.12 -25.92
CA ASN A 382 -1.32 25.09 -27.32
C ASN A 382 -0.29 23.98 -27.52
N ILE A 383 -0.79 22.80 -27.92
CA ILE A 383 0.02 21.65 -28.30
C ILE A 383 -0.15 21.50 -29.83
N PRO A 384 0.92 21.65 -30.62
CA PRO A 384 0.89 21.41 -32.06
C PRO A 384 0.51 19.98 -32.43
N LYS A 385 -0.37 19.82 -33.41
CA LYS A 385 -0.76 18.50 -33.94
C LYS A 385 0.32 17.88 -34.85
N CYS A 386 1.12 18.72 -35.52
CA CYS A 386 2.18 18.27 -36.42
C CYS A 386 3.50 18.07 -35.67
N LEU A 387 4.15 16.92 -35.91
CA LEU A 387 5.43 16.57 -35.29
C LEU A 387 6.56 17.54 -35.72
N GLN A 388 6.63 17.95 -37.00
CA GLN A 388 7.67 18.88 -37.49
C GLN A 388 7.66 20.20 -36.73
N SER A 389 6.48 20.80 -36.52
CA SER A 389 6.33 22.08 -35.83
C SER A 389 6.79 22.03 -34.37
N LEU A 390 6.78 20.84 -33.76
CA LEU A 390 7.12 20.65 -32.36
C LEU A 390 8.62 20.44 -32.13
N LYS A 391 9.39 20.02 -33.14
CA LYS A 391 10.82 19.68 -33.00
C LYS A 391 11.67 20.86 -32.53
N SER A 392 11.31 22.09 -32.91
CA SER A 392 12.02 23.32 -32.53
C SER A 392 11.34 24.11 -31.41
N GLU A 393 10.20 23.66 -30.91
CA GLU A 393 9.44 24.43 -29.92
C GLU A 393 10.07 24.31 -28.53
N THR A 394 10.35 25.44 -27.90
CA THR A 394 10.91 25.52 -26.55
C THR A 394 9.97 26.29 -25.62
N CYS A 395 10.15 26.12 -24.31
CA CYS A 395 9.43 26.90 -23.31
C CYS A 395 10.35 27.28 -22.16
N GLN A 396 10.51 28.59 -21.91
CA GLN A 396 11.35 29.10 -20.82
C GLN A 396 10.96 28.57 -19.42
N HIS A 397 9.69 28.22 -19.20
CA HIS A 397 9.20 27.76 -17.88
C HIS A 397 9.33 26.25 -17.64
N CYS A 398 9.26 25.43 -18.70
CA CYS A 398 9.17 23.97 -18.55
C CYS A 398 10.03 23.15 -19.50
N ALA A 399 10.56 23.72 -20.58
CA ALA A 399 11.37 22.98 -21.54
C ALA A 399 12.27 23.95 -22.32
N PRO A 400 13.24 24.61 -21.66
CA PRO A 400 14.16 25.52 -22.34
C PRO A 400 15.00 24.79 -23.40
N ASP A 401 15.17 23.48 -23.22
CA ASP A 401 15.87 22.52 -24.09
C ASP A 401 14.93 21.76 -25.04
N GLY A 402 13.69 22.23 -25.27
CA GLY A 402 12.76 21.70 -26.28
C GLY A 402 11.59 20.88 -25.72
N ARG A 403 10.36 21.11 -26.16
CA ARG A 403 9.17 20.46 -25.58
C ARG A 403 9.07 18.97 -25.90
N LEU A 404 9.53 18.57 -27.08
CA LEU A 404 9.50 17.20 -27.59
C LEU A 404 10.80 16.47 -27.27
N LYS A 405 10.70 15.22 -26.82
CA LYS A 405 11.83 14.29 -26.78
C LYS A 405 11.49 13.04 -27.56
N ILE A 406 12.37 12.66 -28.48
CA ILE A 406 12.34 11.38 -29.19
C ILE A 406 13.63 10.64 -28.83
N ILE A 407 13.51 9.36 -28.48
CA ILE A 407 14.63 8.44 -28.31
C ILE A 407 14.24 7.18 -29.08
N GLU A 408 15.08 6.75 -30.01
CA GLU A 408 14.72 5.68 -30.95
C GLU A 408 15.95 4.88 -31.39
N CYS A 409 15.72 3.67 -31.88
CA CYS A 409 16.75 2.84 -32.51
C CYS A 409 16.31 2.29 -33.88
N ILE A 410 15.35 2.96 -34.51
CA ILE A 410 14.74 2.64 -35.81
C ILE A 410 15.43 3.33 -37.00
N THR A 411 16.23 4.38 -36.79
CA THR A 411 17.10 4.99 -37.81
C THR A 411 18.47 4.32 -37.86
N LEU A 412 19.17 4.43 -39.00
CA LEU A 412 20.51 3.85 -39.20
C LEU A 412 21.53 4.37 -38.16
N GLU A 413 21.51 5.68 -37.90
CA GLU A 413 22.43 6.33 -36.97
C GLU A 413 22.22 5.87 -35.52
N ASN A 414 20.97 5.63 -35.12
CA ASN A 414 20.62 5.32 -33.74
C ASN A 414 20.39 3.82 -33.46
N ARG A 415 20.71 2.91 -34.39
CA ARG A 415 20.57 1.44 -34.21
C ARG A 415 21.15 0.91 -32.90
N HIS A 416 22.21 1.54 -32.41
CA HIS A 416 22.96 1.15 -31.22
C HIS A 416 22.36 1.68 -29.91
N VAL A 417 21.34 2.55 -29.98
CA VAL A 417 20.73 3.19 -28.82
C VAL A 417 19.87 2.20 -28.04
N ASN A 418 20.20 2.01 -26.76
CA ASN A 418 19.30 1.34 -25.81
C ASN A 418 18.21 2.33 -25.37
N VAL A 419 17.07 2.30 -26.05
CA VAL A 419 15.93 3.19 -25.80
C VAL A 419 15.45 3.10 -24.35
N GLY A 420 15.33 1.88 -23.80
CA GLY A 420 14.86 1.66 -22.42
C GLY A 420 15.75 2.30 -21.35
N SER A 421 17.07 2.19 -21.51
CA SER A 421 18.03 2.83 -20.60
C SER A 421 18.03 4.34 -20.74
N GLN A 422 18.06 4.85 -21.98
CA GLN A 422 18.11 6.29 -22.23
C GLN A 422 16.81 7.00 -21.82
N MET A 423 15.64 6.42 -22.10
CA MET A 423 14.35 6.99 -21.69
C MET A 423 14.25 7.05 -20.16
N THR A 424 14.69 6.00 -19.45
CA THR A 424 14.66 5.95 -17.99
C THR A 424 15.57 7.02 -17.39
N LYS A 425 16.80 7.15 -17.89
CA LYS A 425 17.74 8.21 -17.47
C LYS A 425 17.16 9.61 -17.73
N TRP A 426 16.54 9.82 -18.89
CA TRP A 426 15.97 11.11 -19.25
C TRP A 426 14.75 11.46 -18.37
N LEU A 427 13.81 10.53 -18.16
CA LEU A 427 12.60 10.75 -17.36
C LEU A 427 12.93 11.20 -15.93
N PHE A 428 13.96 10.62 -15.31
CA PHE A 428 14.34 10.89 -13.91
C PHE A 428 15.55 11.81 -13.74
N ALA A 429 15.94 12.54 -14.80
CA ALA A 429 16.97 13.57 -14.73
C ALA A 429 16.56 14.73 -13.81
N ASP A 430 17.55 15.41 -13.20
CA ASP A 430 17.31 16.48 -12.20
C ASP A 430 16.42 17.62 -12.71
N GLN A 431 16.49 17.93 -14.01
CA GLN A 431 15.65 18.93 -14.69
C GLN A 431 14.13 18.61 -14.68
N HIS A 432 13.78 17.36 -14.38
CA HIS A 432 12.39 16.90 -14.24
C HIS A 432 11.91 16.83 -12.79
N ARG A 433 12.75 17.16 -11.81
CA ARG A 433 12.36 17.17 -10.39
C ARG A 433 11.10 18.01 -10.15
N GLY A 434 10.14 17.41 -9.45
CA GLY A 434 8.83 18.01 -9.15
C GLY A 434 7.77 17.83 -10.25
N ARG A 435 8.07 17.14 -11.36
CA ARG A 435 7.10 16.86 -12.43
C ARG A 435 6.33 15.58 -12.22
N VAL A 436 5.17 15.51 -12.89
CA VAL A 436 4.39 14.28 -13.03
C VAL A 436 4.51 13.76 -14.46
N VAL A 437 4.96 12.53 -14.59
CA VAL A 437 5.07 11.77 -15.83
C VAL A 437 3.82 10.90 -15.95
N VAL A 438 3.16 10.91 -17.10
CA VAL A 438 1.89 10.22 -17.34
C VAL A 438 1.97 9.43 -18.64
N ALA A 439 1.64 8.15 -18.57
CA ALA A 439 1.37 7.30 -19.73
C ALA A 439 -0.03 6.69 -19.62
N HIS A 440 -0.54 6.15 -20.72
CA HIS A 440 -1.84 5.50 -20.77
C HIS A 440 -1.68 3.98 -20.69
N ASN A 441 -2.25 3.36 -19.64
CA ASN A 441 -2.04 1.95 -19.31
C ASN A 441 -0.59 1.62 -18.87
N ALA A 442 0.11 2.61 -18.30
CA ALA A 442 1.50 2.48 -17.87
C ALA A 442 1.69 1.30 -16.90
N SER A 443 0.72 1.07 -16.00
CA SER A 443 0.81 0.05 -14.97
C SER A 443 0.83 -1.39 -15.51
N GLY A 444 0.22 -1.61 -16.67
CA GLY A 444 0.19 -2.89 -17.37
C GLY A 444 1.22 -3.03 -18.48
N TYR A 445 2.01 -1.97 -18.76
CA TYR A 445 2.93 -1.97 -19.90
C TYR A 445 4.19 -1.14 -19.66
N ASP A 446 4.16 0.16 -19.95
CA ASP A 446 5.33 1.04 -20.06
C ASP A 446 6.19 1.10 -18.80
N ALA A 447 5.53 1.13 -17.64
CA ALA A 447 6.21 1.33 -16.38
C ALA A 447 7.07 0.11 -15.98
N GLN A 448 6.80 -1.08 -16.54
CA GLN A 448 7.60 -2.28 -16.29
C GLN A 448 9.00 -2.15 -16.91
N PHE A 449 9.11 -1.63 -18.14
CA PHE A 449 10.41 -1.37 -18.77
C PHE A 449 11.24 -0.35 -17.99
N ILE A 450 10.58 0.67 -17.45
CA ILE A 450 11.22 1.68 -16.61
C ILE A 450 11.75 1.04 -15.33
N LEU A 451 10.91 0.26 -14.63
CA LEU A 451 11.30 -0.41 -13.39
C LEU A 451 12.45 -1.40 -13.62
N GLU A 452 12.40 -2.19 -14.69
CA GLU A 452 13.47 -3.12 -15.09
C GLU A 452 14.80 -2.39 -15.28
N ASN A 453 14.80 -1.29 -16.04
CA ASN A 453 16.01 -0.48 -16.26
C ASN A 453 16.53 0.19 -14.97
N MET A 454 15.63 0.58 -14.06
CA MET A 454 16.02 1.14 -12.76
C MET A 454 16.67 0.07 -11.87
N ILE A 455 16.09 -1.13 -11.79
CA ILE A 455 16.67 -2.24 -11.02
C ILE A 455 18.01 -2.66 -11.63
N ALA A 456 18.09 -2.79 -12.96
CA ALA A 456 19.33 -3.16 -13.66
C ALA A 456 20.48 -2.15 -13.48
N SER A 457 20.17 -0.89 -13.12
CA SER A 457 21.17 0.15 -12.88
C SER A 457 21.94 0.01 -11.57
N ASN A 458 21.49 -0.87 -10.64
CA ASN A 458 22.02 -1.07 -9.29
C ASN A 458 22.16 0.20 -8.42
N THR A 459 21.58 1.34 -8.84
CA THR A 459 21.79 2.65 -8.21
C THR A 459 20.47 3.38 -7.91
N ALA A 460 19.36 2.97 -8.52
CA ALA A 460 18.08 3.63 -8.37
C ALA A 460 17.19 2.96 -7.31
N LYS A 461 16.83 3.71 -6.26
CA LYS A 461 15.85 3.31 -5.24
C LYS A 461 14.50 4.02 -5.45
N PRO A 462 13.65 3.56 -6.38
CA PRO A 462 12.33 4.14 -6.53
C PRO A 462 11.38 3.71 -5.41
N LYS A 463 10.50 4.61 -5.01
CA LYS A 463 9.32 4.28 -4.20
C LYS A 463 8.23 3.77 -5.13
N ILE A 464 7.72 2.58 -4.87
CA ILE A 464 6.73 1.93 -5.74
C ILE A 464 5.45 1.57 -4.99
N ILE A 465 4.33 1.52 -5.71
CA ILE A 465 3.06 0.92 -5.24
C ILE A 465 2.59 -0.05 -6.32
N LEU A 466 2.40 -1.31 -5.93
CA LEU A 466 1.97 -2.38 -6.82
C LEU A 466 0.53 -2.82 -6.52
N GLU A 467 -0.16 -3.28 -7.55
CA GLU A 467 -1.44 -3.99 -7.47
C GLU A 467 -1.26 -5.33 -8.19
N GLY A 468 -0.96 -6.39 -7.42
CA GLY A 468 -0.38 -7.61 -7.98
C GLY A 468 0.97 -7.28 -8.65
N THR A 469 1.08 -7.57 -9.94
CA THR A 469 2.25 -7.22 -10.77
C THR A 469 2.25 -5.80 -11.31
N LYS A 470 1.09 -5.13 -11.31
CA LYS A 470 0.91 -3.86 -12.01
C LYS A 470 1.50 -2.71 -11.21
N LEU A 471 2.36 -1.90 -11.84
CA LEU A 471 3.00 -0.74 -11.22
C LEU A 471 2.08 0.47 -11.25
N VAL A 472 1.33 0.68 -10.17
CA VAL A 472 0.32 1.75 -10.07
C VAL A 472 0.95 3.13 -9.85
N PHE A 473 2.07 3.18 -9.15
CA PHE A 473 2.79 4.42 -8.84
C PHE A 473 4.29 4.15 -8.72
N LEU A 474 5.10 5.06 -9.25
CA LEU A 474 6.54 5.08 -9.06
C LEU A 474 7.00 6.51 -8.78
N GLU A 475 7.87 6.71 -7.80
CA GLU A 475 8.49 7.99 -7.49
C GLU A 475 10.00 7.84 -7.31
N TYR A 476 10.77 8.66 -8.03
CA TYR A 476 12.23 8.69 -7.94
C TYR A 476 12.76 10.07 -8.32
N ASN A 477 13.82 10.55 -7.67
CA ASN A 477 14.38 11.90 -7.86
C ASN A 477 13.34 13.05 -7.81
N GLY A 478 12.26 12.87 -7.04
CA GLY A 478 11.15 13.82 -6.96
C GLY A 478 10.29 13.91 -8.23
N VAL A 479 10.39 12.94 -9.13
CA VAL A 479 9.51 12.75 -10.29
C VAL A 479 8.52 11.65 -9.99
N ARG A 480 7.24 11.86 -10.33
CA ARG A 480 6.16 10.90 -10.10
C ARG A 480 5.67 10.33 -11.42
N LEU A 481 5.60 9.01 -11.54
CA LEU A 481 5.02 8.32 -12.68
C LEU A 481 3.62 7.81 -12.31
N LEU A 482 2.64 8.17 -13.14
CA LEU A 482 1.23 7.80 -12.99
C LEU A 482 0.66 7.19 -14.27
N ASP A 483 -0.33 6.34 -14.07
CA ASP A 483 -1.13 5.76 -15.15
C ASP A 483 -2.48 6.49 -15.26
N SER A 484 -2.73 7.11 -16.41
CA SER A 484 -4.01 7.80 -16.67
C SER A 484 -5.23 6.88 -16.59
N MET A 485 -5.09 5.57 -16.85
CA MET A 485 -6.18 4.60 -16.71
C MET A 485 -6.66 4.41 -15.27
N LYS A 486 -5.87 4.81 -14.26
CA LYS A 486 -6.28 4.81 -12.84
C LYS A 486 -7.20 5.99 -12.48
N PHE A 487 -7.42 6.89 -13.43
CA PHE A 487 -8.38 8.00 -13.36
C PHE A 487 -9.49 7.84 -14.39
N LEU A 488 -9.16 7.50 -15.64
CA LEU A 488 -10.10 7.38 -16.75
C LEU A 488 -10.03 5.96 -17.32
N THR A 489 -10.94 5.09 -16.87
CA THR A 489 -10.94 3.65 -17.19
C THR A 489 -11.50 3.34 -18.58
N MET A 490 -10.94 3.95 -19.62
CA MET A 490 -11.34 3.78 -21.02
C MET A 490 -10.11 3.68 -21.92
N SER A 491 -10.27 3.18 -23.15
CA SER A 491 -9.18 3.14 -24.14
C SER A 491 -8.77 4.53 -24.58
N LEU A 492 -7.54 4.70 -25.10
CA LEU A 492 -7.08 6.00 -25.62
C LEU A 492 -7.93 6.51 -26.79
N ALA A 493 -8.44 5.61 -27.66
CA ALA A 493 -9.37 5.99 -28.72
C ALA A 493 -10.68 6.53 -28.15
N SER A 494 -11.24 5.83 -27.16
CA SER A 494 -12.44 6.27 -26.45
C SER A 494 -12.21 7.58 -25.70
N LEU A 495 -10.99 7.79 -25.17
CA LEU A 495 -10.59 9.01 -24.49
C LEU A 495 -10.59 10.20 -25.47
N GLY A 496 -9.92 10.06 -26.61
CA GLY A 496 -9.90 11.10 -27.65
C GLY A 496 -11.30 11.48 -28.13
N LYS A 497 -12.16 10.47 -28.37
CA LYS A 497 -13.58 10.69 -28.72
C LYS A 497 -14.36 11.38 -27.60
N SER A 498 -14.20 10.91 -26.36
CA SER A 498 -14.94 11.44 -25.20
C SER A 498 -14.61 12.89 -24.96
N PHE A 499 -13.35 13.29 -25.07
CA PHE A 499 -12.91 14.66 -24.84
C PHE A 499 -12.89 15.52 -26.11
N GLU A 500 -13.51 15.04 -27.20
CA GLU A 500 -13.63 15.76 -28.48
C GLU A 500 -12.27 16.29 -28.98
N VAL A 501 -11.21 15.49 -28.82
CA VAL A 501 -9.86 15.83 -29.28
C VAL A 501 -9.86 15.86 -30.81
N ASP A 502 -9.20 16.86 -31.39
CA ASP A 502 -9.09 17.12 -32.83
C ASP A 502 -8.17 16.12 -33.57
N SER A 503 -7.94 14.94 -32.99
CA SER A 503 -7.20 13.85 -33.63
C SER A 503 -7.85 12.50 -33.34
N VAL A 504 -7.89 11.67 -34.37
CA VAL A 504 -8.40 10.30 -34.28
C VAL A 504 -7.23 9.36 -34.06
N LYS A 505 -7.37 8.41 -33.14
CA LYS A 505 -6.40 7.33 -32.99
C LYS A 505 -6.45 6.46 -34.25
N GLY A 506 -5.38 6.50 -35.03
CA GLY A 506 -5.21 5.65 -36.21
C GLY A 506 -4.76 4.24 -35.83
N ASP A 507 -4.48 3.42 -36.83
CA ASP A 507 -3.93 2.08 -36.66
C ASP A 507 -2.57 1.94 -37.31
N PHE A 508 -1.70 1.15 -36.69
CA PHE A 508 -0.34 0.90 -37.15
C PHE A 508 -0.09 -0.61 -37.30
N PRO A 509 0.71 -1.06 -38.30
CA PRO A 509 1.06 -2.45 -38.46
C PRO A 509 2.07 -2.89 -37.38
N VAL A 510 1.62 -3.06 -36.13
CA VAL A 510 2.48 -3.33 -34.97
C VAL A 510 3.34 -4.59 -35.12
N LEU A 511 2.86 -5.61 -35.84
CA LEU A 511 3.63 -6.82 -36.12
C LEU A 511 4.77 -6.59 -37.13
N PHE A 512 4.75 -5.45 -37.84
CA PHE A 512 5.75 -5.04 -38.82
C PHE A 512 6.98 -4.39 -38.20
N ILE A 513 6.94 -4.02 -36.91
CA ILE A 513 8.05 -3.40 -36.16
C ILE A 513 9.18 -4.41 -35.97
N LYS A 514 10.04 -4.54 -36.99
CA LYS A 514 11.15 -5.49 -37.04
C LYS A 514 12.42 -4.85 -37.61
N PRO A 515 13.63 -5.25 -37.14
CA PRO A 515 14.90 -4.76 -37.67
C PRO A 515 15.01 -4.70 -39.19
N LYS A 516 14.55 -5.75 -39.87
CA LYS A 516 14.57 -5.86 -41.33
C LYS A 516 13.65 -4.88 -42.07
N HIS A 517 12.65 -4.31 -41.41
CA HIS A 517 11.68 -3.40 -42.02
C HIS A 517 11.91 -1.93 -41.65
N TYR A 518 12.91 -1.63 -40.84
CA TYR A 518 13.13 -0.27 -40.37
C TYR A 518 13.52 0.71 -41.49
N ASN A 519 14.12 0.21 -42.58
CA ASN A 519 14.43 1.00 -43.77
C ASN A 519 13.34 0.86 -44.85
N TYR A 520 12.16 0.34 -44.51
CA TYR A 520 11.09 0.09 -45.47
C TYR A 520 10.45 1.41 -45.95
N ASN A 521 10.46 1.59 -47.26
CA ASN A 521 9.79 2.67 -47.97
C ASN A 521 9.17 2.07 -49.23
N GLY A 522 7.85 1.89 -49.24
CA GLY A 522 7.18 1.13 -50.30
C GLY A 522 5.66 1.13 -50.17
N SER A 523 4.99 0.09 -50.65
CA SER A 523 3.53 -0.05 -50.57
C SER A 523 3.06 -0.29 -49.13
N ILE A 524 1.77 -0.06 -48.87
CA ILE A 524 1.14 -0.32 -47.56
C ILE A 524 1.32 -1.81 -47.17
N PRO A 525 1.77 -2.12 -45.94
CA PRO A 525 1.94 -3.49 -45.47
C PRO A 525 0.66 -4.34 -45.57
N GLU A 526 0.82 -5.66 -45.75
CA GLU A 526 -0.29 -6.62 -45.77
C GLU A 526 -1.08 -6.68 -44.45
N ASP A 527 -2.35 -7.10 -44.53
CA ASP A 527 -3.31 -7.15 -43.41
C ASP A 527 -2.81 -7.97 -42.20
N LYS A 528 -2.04 -9.03 -42.47
CA LYS A 528 -1.43 -9.89 -41.44
C LYS A 528 -0.56 -9.12 -40.45
N TRP A 529 -0.08 -7.93 -40.81
CA TRP A 529 0.79 -7.12 -39.95
C TRP A 529 0.05 -6.21 -38.97
N TYR A 530 -1.27 -6.06 -39.10
CA TYR A 530 -2.10 -5.15 -38.31
C TYR A 530 -2.75 -5.80 -37.07
N ASN A 531 -2.41 -7.07 -36.80
CA ASN A 531 -2.94 -7.81 -35.66
C ASN A 531 -4.49 -7.80 -35.60
N LEU A 532 -5.13 -8.00 -36.77
CA LEU A 532 -6.58 -7.88 -36.93
C LEU A 532 -7.40 -8.89 -36.11
N GLU A 533 -6.78 -9.99 -35.68
CA GLU A 533 -7.41 -11.02 -34.87
C GLU A 533 -7.76 -10.52 -33.46
N ASN A 534 -6.97 -9.58 -32.91
CA ASN A 534 -7.19 -8.99 -31.59
C ASN A 534 -8.10 -7.74 -31.62
N LYS A 535 -8.88 -7.57 -32.70
CA LYS A 535 -9.74 -6.40 -32.91
C LYS A 535 -11.18 -6.83 -33.07
N SER A 536 -12.11 -6.00 -32.60
CA SER A 536 -13.55 -6.26 -32.78
C SER A 536 -13.90 -6.35 -34.27
N SER A 537 -14.94 -7.11 -34.59
CA SER A 537 -15.42 -7.29 -35.98
C SER A 537 -15.71 -5.96 -36.69
N SER A 538 -16.28 -4.99 -35.98
CA SER A 538 -16.53 -3.64 -36.48
C SER A 538 -15.24 -2.88 -36.83
N VAL A 539 -14.28 -2.87 -35.92
CA VAL A 539 -12.98 -2.20 -36.11
C VAL A 539 -12.17 -2.90 -37.20
N LYS A 540 -12.20 -4.23 -37.25
CA LYS A 540 -11.55 -5.03 -38.31
C LYS A 540 -12.06 -4.63 -39.69
N LYS A 541 -13.38 -4.52 -39.89
CA LYS A 541 -13.97 -4.05 -41.16
C LYS A 541 -13.53 -2.63 -41.51
N GLN A 542 -13.54 -1.71 -40.54
CA GLN A 542 -13.09 -0.32 -40.75
C GLN A 542 -11.63 -0.24 -41.20
N ILE A 543 -10.75 -1.04 -40.60
CA ILE A 543 -9.33 -1.09 -40.97
C ILE A 543 -9.16 -1.67 -42.36
N LEU A 544 -9.83 -2.78 -42.68
CA LEU A 544 -9.72 -3.40 -44.00
C LEU A 544 -10.12 -2.43 -45.11
N ASN A 545 -11.26 -1.75 -44.96
CA ASN A 545 -11.70 -0.73 -45.91
C ASN A 545 -10.70 0.44 -46.00
N PHE A 546 -10.14 0.88 -44.87
CA PHE A 546 -9.12 1.93 -44.85
C PHE A 546 -7.84 1.51 -45.58
N LEU A 547 -7.34 0.30 -45.34
CA LEU A 547 -6.14 -0.24 -45.99
C LEU A 547 -6.35 -0.44 -47.48
N GLU A 548 -7.51 -0.91 -47.90
CA GLU A 548 -7.89 -1.05 -49.31
C GLU A 548 -7.90 0.32 -50.01
N ASN A 549 -8.52 1.32 -49.40
CA ASN A 549 -8.53 2.70 -49.95
C ASN A 549 -7.12 3.29 -50.07
N GLU A 550 -6.25 3.09 -49.07
CA GLU A 550 -4.88 3.61 -49.09
C GLU A 550 -4.00 2.90 -50.12
N ARG A 551 -4.22 1.58 -50.33
CA ARG A 551 -3.57 0.81 -51.41
C ARG A 551 -4.03 1.26 -52.79
N ASN A 552 -5.34 1.46 -52.97
CA ASN A 552 -5.91 1.97 -54.22
C ASN A 552 -5.45 3.40 -54.55
N SER A 553 -5.14 4.19 -53.53
CA SER A 553 -4.60 5.55 -53.67
C SER A 553 -3.08 5.59 -53.96
N ASN A 554 -2.41 4.44 -54.14
CA ASN A 554 -0.96 4.31 -54.36
C ASN A 554 -0.09 5.06 -53.34
N LYS A 555 -0.57 5.17 -52.08
CA LYS A 555 0.14 5.91 -51.05
C LYS A 555 1.39 5.16 -50.61
N THR A 556 2.51 5.86 -50.53
CA THR A 556 3.78 5.31 -50.06
C THR A 556 3.83 5.26 -48.53
N PHE A 557 4.20 4.11 -47.98
CA PHE A 557 4.41 3.86 -46.57
C PHE A 557 5.91 3.94 -46.23
N ASN A 558 6.30 5.00 -45.54
CA ASN A 558 7.63 5.11 -44.93
C ASN A 558 7.56 4.68 -43.46
N PHE A 559 8.26 3.61 -43.10
CA PHE A 559 8.17 3.03 -41.75
C PHE A 559 8.52 4.03 -40.65
N VAL A 560 9.62 4.78 -40.81
CA VAL A 560 10.15 5.68 -39.78
C VAL A 560 9.22 6.86 -39.57
N ASP A 561 8.75 7.48 -40.64
CA ASP A 561 7.84 8.62 -40.55
C ASP A 561 6.49 8.22 -39.95
N GLU A 562 5.96 7.07 -40.37
CA GLU A 562 4.66 6.57 -39.92
C GLU A 562 4.66 6.14 -38.46
N ILE A 563 5.70 5.45 -37.96
CA ILE A 563 5.77 5.05 -36.55
C ILE A 563 5.98 6.26 -35.62
N MET A 564 6.79 7.24 -36.05
CA MET A 564 6.96 8.49 -35.30
C MET A 564 5.66 9.29 -35.22
N ARG A 565 4.93 9.39 -36.34
CA ARG A 565 3.63 10.06 -36.41
C ARG A 565 2.58 9.34 -35.57
N TYR A 566 2.55 8.01 -35.60
CA TYR A 566 1.64 7.18 -34.80
C TYR A 566 1.85 7.38 -33.29
N CYS A 567 3.08 7.16 -32.82
CA CYS A 567 3.40 7.26 -31.40
C CYS A 567 3.21 8.70 -30.87
N TYR A 568 3.59 9.73 -31.66
CA TYR A 568 3.31 11.11 -31.28
C TYR A 568 1.80 11.42 -31.20
N ASN A 569 0.99 10.87 -32.12
CA ASN A 569 -0.45 11.07 -32.08
C ASN A 569 -1.08 10.52 -30.79
N ASP A 570 -0.59 9.37 -30.30
CA ASP A 570 -1.03 8.83 -29.01
C ASP A 570 -0.66 9.75 -27.84
N VAL A 571 0.58 10.26 -27.80
CA VAL A 571 1.01 11.26 -26.81
C VAL A 571 0.18 12.55 -26.90
N TYR A 572 -0.13 12.99 -28.12
CA TYR A 572 -0.94 14.18 -28.39
C TYR A 572 -2.36 14.02 -27.83
N ILE A 573 -3.03 12.91 -28.15
CA ILE A 573 -4.39 12.60 -27.68
C ILE A 573 -4.40 12.55 -26.15
N LEU A 574 -3.43 11.86 -25.55
CA LEU A 574 -3.30 11.75 -24.10
C LEU A 574 -3.11 13.13 -23.46
N ALA A 575 -2.18 13.94 -23.97
CA ALA A 575 -1.86 15.25 -23.41
C ALA A 575 -3.03 16.22 -23.48
N LYS A 576 -3.73 16.29 -24.63
CA LYS A 576 -4.91 17.15 -24.81
C LYS A 576 -6.07 16.72 -23.92
N ALA A 577 -6.40 15.43 -23.89
CA ALA A 577 -7.49 14.93 -23.06
C ALA A 577 -7.22 15.15 -21.57
N MET A 578 -6.00 14.87 -21.11
CA MET A 578 -5.61 15.05 -19.71
C MET A 578 -5.54 16.52 -19.30
N ASP A 579 -5.16 17.44 -20.19
CA ASP A 579 -5.19 18.89 -19.90
C ASP A 579 -6.62 19.37 -19.66
N ILE A 580 -7.56 19.01 -20.54
CA ILE A 580 -8.98 19.35 -20.38
C ILE A 580 -9.50 18.76 -19.07
N PHE A 581 -9.23 17.46 -18.83
CA PHE A 581 -9.71 16.79 -17.63
C PHE A 581 -9.15 17.40 -16.34
N GLU A 582 -7.83 17.65 -16.25
CA GLU A 582 -7.19 18.17 -15.05
C GLU A 582 -7.61 19.61 -14.74
N LYS A 583 -7.72 20.47 -15.76
CA LYS A 583 -8.20 21.86 -15.59
C LYS A 583 -9.64 21.90 -15.08
N GLU A 584 -10.53 21.10 -15.66
CA GLU A 584 -11.92 21.02 -15.24
C GLU A 584 -12.04 20.43 -13.82
N PHE A 585 -11.23 19.41 -13.52
CA PHE A 585 -11.18 18.80 -12.20
C PHE A 585 -10.73 19.78 -11.11
N GLU A 586 -9.60 20.47 -11.32
CA GLU A 586 -9.06 21.41 -10.33
C GLU A 586 -9.99 22.63 -10.16
N THR A 587 -10.57 23.14 -11.25
CA THR A 587 -11.53 24.26 -11.21
C THR A 587 -12.78 23.90 -10.41
N MET A 588 -13.29 22.68 -10.57
CA MET A 588 -14.50 22.21 -9.87
C MET A 588 -14.25 21.89 -8.39
N THR A 589 -13.06 21.40 -8.04
CA THR A 589 -12.84 20.72 -6.76
C THR A 589 -11.76 21.34 -5.87
N ASP A 590 -10.99 22.31 -6.39
CA ASP A 590 -9.78 22.84 -5.76
C ASP A 590 -8.72 21.77 -5.43
N VAL A 591 -8.72 20.64 -6.15
CA VAL A 591 -7.73 19.57 -5.99
C VAL A 591 -6.87 19.45 -7.24
N CYS A 592 -5.55 19.50 -7.10
CA CYS A 592 -4.63 19.22 -8.20
C CYS A 592 -4.50 17.70 -8.39
N LEU A 593 -5.28 17.17 -9.34
CA LEU A 593 -5.54 15.73 -9.49
C LEU A 593 -4.26 14.88 -9.46
N LEU A 594 -3.31 15.15 -10.36
CA LEU A 594 -2.15 14.29 -10.59
C LEU A 594 -1.03 14.47 -9.55
N GLU A 595 -1.06 15.56 -8.78
CA GLU A 595 -0.05 15.83 -7.74
C GLU A 595 -0.53 15.51 -6.33
N GLU A 596 -1.83 15.58 -6.07
CA GLU A 596 -2.39 15.29 -4.75
C GLU A 596 -2.98 13.88 -4.64
N SER A 597 -3.17 13.18 -5.75
CA SER A 597 -3.76 11.84 -5.78
C SER A 597 -3.04 10.87 -6.71
N THR A 598 -3.33 9.57 -6.56
CA THR A 598 -2.79 8.49 -7.39
C THR A 598 -3.87 7.70 -8.14
N THR A 599 -5.13 7.81 -7.69
CA THR A 599 -6.28 7.11 -8.25
C THR A 599 -7.54 7.95 -8.10
N ALA A 600 -8.56 7.66 -8.91
CA ALA A 600 -9.89 8.27 -8.81
C ALA A 600 -10.49 8.27 -7.39
N ALA A 601 -10.46 7.12 -6.70
CA ALA A 601 -10.98 6.99 -5.33
C ALA A 601 -10.20 7.83 -4.33
N SER A 602 -8.88 7.97 -4.53
CA SER A 602 -8.05 8.83 -3.69
C SER A 602 -8.36 10.32 -3.92
N ALA A 603 -8.67 10.70 -5.16
CA ALA A 603 -9.13 12.04 -5.50
C ALA A 603 -10.51 12.34 -4.88
N ALA A 604 -11.49 11.44 -5.04
CA ALA A 604 -12.84 11.60 -4.48
C ALA A 604 -12.84 11.80 -2.96
N ALA A 605 -12.09 10.97 -2.22
CA ALA A 605 -11.96 11.14 -0.77
C ALA A 605 -11.24 12.44 -0.37
N LEU A 606 -10.34 12.96 -1.22
CA LEU A 606 -9.68 14.23 -0.98
C LEU A 606 -10.65 15.41 -1.19
N VAL A 607 -11.46 15.37 -2.26
CA VAL A 607 -12.52 16.36 -2.54
C VAL A 607 -13.54 16.37 -1.39
N PHE A 608 -14.05 15.21 -1.00
CA PHE A 608 -14.97 15.09 0.13
C PHE A 608 -14.38 15.70 1.41
N ARG A 609 -13.14 15.36 1.75
CA ARG A 609 -12.46 15.88 2.95
C ARG A 609 -12.09 17.37 2.86
N ARG A 610 -11.99 17.96 1.68
CA ARG A 610 -11.64 19.37 1.50
C ARG A 610 -12.88 20.25 1.54
N ASN A 611 -13.92 19.85 0.80
CA ASN A 611 -15.05 20.71 0.48
C ASN A 611 -16.36 20.32 1.21
N HIS A 612 -16.50 19.05 1.62
CA HIS A 612 -17.81 18.52 2.08
C HIS A 612 -17.80 17.97 3.51
N LEU A 613 -16.63 17.83 4.13
CA LEU A 613 -16.53 17.37 5.50
C LEU A 613 -17.05 18.45 6.45
N ASP A 614 -18.17 18.14 7.10
CA ASP A 614 -18.84 19.00 8.07
C ASP A 614 -18.31 18.75 9.50
N PRO A 615 -17.73 19.76 10.18
CA PRO A 615 -17.25 19.63 11.56
C PRO A 615 -18.34 19.24 12.58
N GLU A 616 -19.61 19.56 12.32
CA GLU A 616 -20.75 19.23 13.19
C GLU A 616 -21.20 17.77 13.02
N LYS A 617 -20.74 17.08 11.97
CA LYS A 617 -21.05 15.68 11.66
C LYS A 617 -19.77 14.82 11.71
N PRO A 618 -19.16 14.63 12.89
CA PRO A 618 -17.86 14.01 13.00
C PRO A 618 -17.88 12.54 12.58
N ILE A 619 -17.09 12.20 11.56
CA ILE A 619 -16.84 10.81 11.16
C ILE A 619 -15.72 10.25 12.05
N VAL A 620 -16.06 9.32 12.93
CA VAL A 620 -15.06 8.60 13.76
C VAL A 620 -14.37 7.55 12.90
N LEU A 621 -13.04 7.56 12.93
CA LEU A 621 -12.20 6.58 12.24
C LEU A 621 -12.11 5.29 13.07
N ASP A 622 -12.14 4.13 12.41
CA ASP A 622 -12.12 2.80 13.04
C ASP A 622 -11.00 2.69 14.08
N VAL A 623 -11.29 2.52 15.37
CA VAL A 623 -10.26 2.63 16.42
C VAL A 623 -9.19 1.53 16.28
N LYS A 624 -9.58 0.34 15.82
CA LYS A 624 -8.82 -0.78 15.22
C LYS A 624 -9.83 -1.68 14.45
N PRO A 625 -9.41 -2.60 13.57
CA PRO A 625 -10.28 -3.63 12.98
C PRO A 625 -10.93 -4.60 13.98
N SER A 626 -10.69 -4.40 15.27
CA SER A 626 -11.34 -5.08 16.38
C SER A 626 -11.78 -4.01 17.37
N VAL A 627 -13.07 -3.93 17.66
CA VAL A 627 -13.61 -3.04 18.71
C VAL A 627 -13.12 -3.50 20.11
N SER A 628 -12.59 -4.73 20.22
CA SER A 628 -11.80 -5.21 21.36
C SER A 628 -10.42 -4.52 21.40
N ILE A 629 -10.19 -3.73 22.44
CA ILE A 629 -8.97 -2.96 22.66
C ILE A 629 -7.84 -3.85 23.24
N LYS A 630 -8.14 -5.08 23.72
CA LYS A 630 -7.17 -5.92 24.47
C LYS A 630 -7.27 -7.45 24.30
N CYS A 631 -8.33 -8.00 23.73
CA CYS A 631 -8.54 -9.46 23.66
C CYS A 631 -8.31 -9.99 22.24
N SER A 632 -7.50 -11.04 22.08
CA SER A 632 -7.24 -11.73 20.80
C SER A 632 -8.36 -12.73 20.45
N VAL A 633 -8.73 -12.81 19.17
CA VAL A 633 -9.69 -13.80 18.65
C VAL A 633 -9.19 -15.23 18.88
N ILE A 634 -7.89 -15.48 18.71
CA ILE A 634 -7.28 -16.79 18.91
C ILE A 634 -7.35 -17.19 20.39
N SER A 635 -7.08 -16.24 21.29
CA SER A 635 -7.19 -16.46 22.74
C SER A 635 -8.60 -16.89 23.14
N GLN A 636 -9.63 -16.17 22.68
CA GLN A 636 -11.02 -16.53 23.00
C GLN A 636 -11.43 -17.89 22.44
N LYS A 637 -11.04 -18.22 21.19
CA LYS A 637 -11.30 -19.54 20.59
C LYS A 637 -10.63 -20.65 21.40
N TYR A 638 -9.39 -20.43 21.83
CA TYR A 638 -8.67 -21.40 22.66
C TYR A 638 -9.33 -21.59 24.02
N LEU A 639 -9.71 -20.52 24.72
CA LEU A 639 -10.34 -20.61 26.04
C LEU A 639 -11.70 -21.33 25.96
N ALA A 640 -12.47 -21.09 24.90
CA ALA A 640 -13.71 -21.80 24.64
C ALA A 640 -13.48 -23.29 24.31
N TRP A 641 -12.45 -23.61 23.53
CA TRP A 641 -12.03 -24.98 23.26
C TRP A 641 -11.61 -25.70 24.54
N PHE A 642 -10.83 -25.03 25.40
CA PHE A 642 -10.41 -25.57 26.68
C PHE A 642 -11.60 -25.87 27.60
N SER A 643 -12.57 -24.95 27.70
CA SER A 643 -13.80 -25.15 28.46
C SER A 643 -14.57 -26.39 27.98
N LYS A 644 -14.72 -26.57 26.66
CA LYS A 644 -15.36 -27.75 26.06
C LYS A 644 -14.59 -29.04 26.34
N LYS A 645 -13.28 -29.05 26.05
CA LYS A 645 -12.41 -30.24 26.17
C LYS A 645 -12.31 -30.74 27.61
N GLU A 646 -12.21 -29.80 28.57
CA GLU A 646 -12.05 -30.13 29.98
C GLU A 646 -13.37 -30.30 30.73
N ASN A 647 -14.49 -29.91 30.10
CA ASN A 647 -15.84 -29.85 30.66
C ASN A 647 -15.90 -28.99 31.95
N VAL A 648 -15.36 -27.78 31.89
CA VAL A 648 -15.32 -26.83 33.02
C VAL A 648 -15.88 -25.45 32.63
N SER A 649 -16.55 -24.79 33.57
CA SER A 649 -16.99 -23.40 33.39
C SER A 649 -15.81 -22.44 33.55
N LEU A 650 -15.61 -21.55 32.57
CA LEU A 650 -14.46 -20.66 32.50
C LEU A 650 -14.89 -19.21 32.26
N ASN A 651 -14.47 -18.30 33.13
CA ASN A 651 -14.63 -16.86 32.96
C ASN A 651 -13.56 -16.33 32.00
N MET A 652 -13.95 -15.97 30.77
CA MET A 652 -13.05 -15.45 29.73
C MET A 652 -12.97 -13.93 29.76
N SER A 653 -11.81 -13.38 29.36
CA SER A 653 -11.64 -11.96 29.05
C SER A 653 -12.56 -11.53 27.91
N THR A 654 -13.40 -10.53 28.17
CA THR A 654 -14.35 -9.96 27.20
C THR A 654 -14.23 -8.45 27.13
N THR A 655 -14.91 -7.84 26.15
CA THR A 655 -15.00 -6.37 26.02
C THR A 655 -15.61 -5.68 27.24
N TYR A 656 -16.38 -6.40 28.08
CA TYR A 656 -17.01 -5.86 29.29
C TYR A 656 -16.17 -6.02 30.56
N GLY A 657 -15.06 -6.74 30.50
CA GLY A 657 -14.15 -6.89 31.62
C GLY A 657 -13.31 -8.16 31.58
N GLU A 658 -12.23 -8.11 32.35
CA GLU A 658 -11.35 -9.23 32.66
C GLU A 658 -11.54 -9.60 34.13
N GLU A 659 -11.56 -10.90 34.44
CA GLU A 659 -11.50 -11.37 35.82
C GLU A 659 -10.19 -10.87 36.45
N LYS A 660 -10.26 -10.31 37.67
CA LYS A 660 -9.09 -9.72 38.34
C LYS A 660 -8.63 -10.56 39.50
N ILE A 661 -7.45 -11.16 39.36
CA ILE A 661 -6.77 -11.87 40.43
C ILE A 661 -5.77 -10.92 41.10
N GLY A 662 -6.23 -10.26 42.17
CA GLY A 662 -5.45 -9.22 42.84
C GLY A 662 -5.29 -7.96 41.96
N LYS A 663 -4.04 -7.60 41.61
CA LYS A 663 -3.77 -6.39 40.81
C LYS A 663 -3.75 -6.63 39.30
N TYR A 664 -3.78 -7.90 38.85
CA TYR A 664 -3.69 -8.25 37.45
C TYR A 664 -5.05 -8.75 36.93
N PRO A 665 -5.53 -8.21 35.79
CA PRO A 665 -6.56 -8.89 35.02
C PRO A 665 -5.96 -10.13 34.35
N VAL A 666 -6.71 -11.23 34.20
CA VAL A 666 -6.27 -12.49 33.58
C VAL A 666 -7.09 -12.81 32.32
N ASP A 667 -6.54 -13.63 31.40
CA ASP A 667 -7.23 -13.99 30.16
C ASP A 667 -8.39 -14.97 30.38
N GLY A 668 -8.19 -15.98 31.24
CA GLY A 668 -9.20 -16.97 31.61
C GLY A 668 -9.07 -17.40 33.07
N PHE A 669 -10.20 -17.64 33.73
CA PHE A 669 -10.23 -18.16 35.09
C PHE A 669 -11.30 -19.25 35.25
N VAL A 670 -10.89 -20.41 35.75
CA VAL A 670 -11.77 -21.51 36.16
C VAL A 670 -11.93 -21.41 37.67
N SER A 671 -13.16 -21.20 38.14
CA SER A 671 -13.47 -21.22 39.56
C SER A 671 -13.22 -22.61 40.16
N PRO A 672 -12.92 -22.69 41.48
CA PRO A 672 -12.80 -23.97 42.19
C PRO A 672 -13.90 -24.96 41.83
N CYS A 673 -13.51 -26.14 41.34
CA CYS A 673 -14.42 -27.22 40.95
C CYS A 673 -13.77 -28.58 41.26
N GLU A 674 -14.51 -29.67 41.07
CA GLU A 674 -14.02 -31.04 41.34
C GLU A 674 -12.69 -31.35 40.63
N LYS A 675 -12.50 -30.83 39.41
CA LYS A 675 -11.29 -31.02 38.60
C LYS A 675 -10.16 -30.06 38.96
N TYR A 676 -10.49 -28.86 39.46
CA TYR A 676 -9.53 -27.82 39.83
C TYR A 676 -9.90 -27.26 41.22
N PRO A 677 -9.52 -27.94 42.32
CA PRO A 677 -9.95 -27.57 43.67
C PRO A 677 -9.51 -26.16 44.09
N ASP A 678 -8.34 -25.73 43.63
CA ASP A 678 -7.77 -24.40 43.93
C ASP A 678 -8.15 -23.34 42.86
N GLY A 679 -9.01 -23.70 41.90
CA GLY A 679 -9.22 -22.94 40.66
C GLY A 679 -8.02 -23.00 39.71
N LEU A 680 -8.16 -22.42 38.52
CA LEU A 680 -7.09 -22.36 37.51
C LEU A 680 -7.11 -21.03 36.76
N VAL A 681 -5.98 -20.33 36.76
CA VAL A 681 -5.75 -19.17 35.88
C VAL A 681 -5.16 -19.65 34.56
N ILE A 682 -5.71 -19.20 33.44
CA ILE A 682 -5.16 -19.43 32.11
C ILE A 682 -4.69 -18.10 31.54
N GLU A 683 -3.41 -18.02 31.20
CA GLU A 683 -2.79 -16.86 30.55
C GLU A 683 -2.43 -17.23 29.11
N PHE A 684 -2.97 -16.47 28.15
CA PHE A 684 -2.71 -16.68 26.73
C PHE A 684 -1.64 -15.71 26.26
N PHE A 685 -0.44 -16.21 26.00
CA PHE A 685 0.68 -15.39 25.58
C PHE A 685 0.80 -15.37 24.05
N GLY A 686 0.36 -14.25 23.47
CA GLY A 686 0.64 -13.93 22.06
C GLY A 686 2.14 -13.79 21.81
N CYS A 687 2.68 -14.48 20.80
CA CYS A 687 4.13 -14.59 20.61
C CYS A 687 4.80 -13.22 20.42
N TYR A 688 4.12 -12.29 19.75
CA TYR A 688 4.58 -10.90 19.55
C TYR A 688 4.63 -10.11 20.87
N TRP A 689 3.53 -10.05 21.60
CA TRP A 689 3.41 -9.18 22.80
C TRP A 689 4.24 -9.65 23.98
N HIS A 690 4.48 -10.96 24.07
CA HIS A 690 5.25 -11.61 25.13
C HIS A 690 6.67 -12.02 24.68
N ALA A 691 7.07 -11.60 23.48
CA ALA A 691 8.39 -11.84 22.91
C ALA A 691 8.83 -13.31 22.99
N HIS A 692 8.02 -14.25 22.52
CA HIS A 692 8.30 -15.68 22.66
C HIS A 692 9.63 -16.08 21.97
N SER A 693 10.36 -17.03 22.56
CA SER A 693 11.65 -17.50 22.02
C SER A 693 11.52 -18.23 20.68
N CYS A 694 10.32 -18.66 20.27
CA CYS A 694 10.09 -19.22 18.94
C CYS A 694 10.38 -18.22 17.81
N SER A 695 10.29 -16.91 18.08
CA SER A 695 10.36 -15.86 17.06
C SER A 695 11.29 -14.70 17.42
N TYR A 696 11.65 -14.52 18.70
CA TYR A 696 12.41 -13.35 19.16
C TYR A 696 13.64 -13.74 20.00
N SER A 697 14.78 -13.13 19.67
CA SER A 697 16.00 -13.18 20.49
C SER A 697 15.85 -12.32 21.76
N GLN A 698 16.76 -12.43 22.74
CA GLN A 698 16.69 -11.61 23.96
C GLN A 698 16.86 -10.11 23.68
N GLU A 699 17.56 -9.80 22.60
CA GLU A 699 17.93 -8.46 22.14
C GLU A 699 16.87 -7.83 21.23
N SER A 700 15.90 -8.61 20.75
CA SER A 700 14.81 -8.12 19.91
C SER A 700 14.03 -7.02 20.65
N VAL A 701 13.78 -5.90 19.98
CA VAL A 701 13.06 -4.75 20.56
C VAL A 701 11.62 -4.77 20.08
N ILE A 702 10.66 -4.89 21.00
CA ILE A 702 9.24 -4.89 20.71
C ILE A 702 8.61 -3.67 21.37
N GLY A 703 8.16 -2.73 20.55
CA GLY A 703 7.75 -1.40 21.02
C GLY A 703 8.94 -0.64 21.60
N ASP A 704 8.86 -0.26 22.88
CA ASP A 704 9.90 0.50 23.58
C ASP A 704 10.76 -0.37 24.51
N LEU A 705 10.55 -1.69 24.54
CA LEU A 705 11.21 -2.64 25.45
C LEU A 705 11.94 -3.75 24.70
N SER A 706 13.00 -4.27 25.29
CA SER A 706 13.65 -5.51 24.82
C SER A 706 12.83 -6.74 25.20
N ALA A 707 12.98 -7.81 24.43
CA ALA A 707 12.37 -9.11 24.71
C ALA A 707 12.75 -9.63 26.11
N LYS A 708 13.99 -9.38 26.55
CA LYS A 708 14.44 -9.69 27.92
C LYS A 708 13.62 -8.96 28.98
N GLU A 709 13.38 -7.66 28.82
CA GLU A 709 12.57 -6.86 29.76
C GLU A 709 11.10 -7.31 29.75
N ILE A 710 10.56 -7.65 28.58
CA ILE A 710 9.20 -8.17 28.43
C ILE A 710 9.05 -9.49 29.19
N ARG A 711 9.95 -10.45 28.95
CA ARG A 711 9.94 -11.76 29.63
C ARG A 711 10.12 -11.62 31.14
N ALA A 712 11.01 -10.74 31.60
CA ALA A 712 11.21 -10.49 33.02
C ALA A 712 9.95 -9.92 33.69
N ARG A 713 9.26 -8.97 33.03
CA ARG A 713 7.97 -8.43 33.48
C ARG A 713 6.89 -9.51 33.53
N ASP A 714 6.83 -10.36 32.52
CA ASP A 714 5.84 -11.43 32.44
C ASP A 714 6.11 -12.52 33.50
N ASP A 715 7.37 -12.85 33.77
CA ASP A 715 7.78 -13.73 34.87
C ASP A 715 7.38 -13.18 36.25
N GLU A 716 7.54 -11.87 36.49
CA GLU A 716 7.07 -11.24 37.73
C GLU A 716 5.55 -11.33 37.88
N ARG A 717 4.81 -11.12 36.78
CA ARG A 717 3.36 -11.29 36.73
C ARG A 717 2.96 -12.73 37.04
N LEU A 718 3.58 -13.71 36.39
CA LEU A 718 3.28 -15.13 36.61
C LEU A 718 3.62 -15.57 38.04
N LYS A 719 4.75 -15.11 38.61
CA LYS A 719 5.11 -15.37 40.02
C LYS A 719 4.06 -14.82 40.98
N TYR A 720 3.48 -13.66 40.70
CA TYR A 720 2.41 -13.12 41.52
C TYR A 720 1.12 -13.94 41.42
N LEU A 721 0.71 -14.32 40.20
CA LEU A 721 -0.50 -15.11 39.98
C LEU A 721 -0.40 -16.52 40.58
N ARG A 722 0.75 -17.19 40.42
CA ARG A 722 1.03 -18.52 40.99
C ARG A 722 1.01 -18.58 42.52
N ARG A 723 1.17 -17.45 43.22
CA ARG A 723 1.00 -17.39 44.68
C ARG A 723 -0.47 -17.44 45.12
N LYS A 724 -1.40 -17.17 44.20
CA LYS A 724 -2.85 -17.11 44.49
C LYS A 724 -3.60 -18.32 43.96
N HIS A 725 -3.31 -18.72 42.72
CA HIS A 725 -3.93 -19.87 42.06
C HIS A 725 -2.91 -20.57 41.17
N PRO A 726 -3.09 -21.87 40.85
CA PRO A 726 -2.39 -22.53 39.74
C PRO A 726 -2.53 -21.72 38.44
N VAL A 727 -1.45 -21.62 37.65
CA VAL A 727 -1.43 -20.85 36.39
C VAL A 727 -0.97 -21.73 35.23
N LYS A 728 -1.83 -21.87 34.21
CA LYS A 728 -1.51 -22.48 32.90
C LYS A 728 -1.18 -21.36 31.90
N VAL A 729 0.05 -21.37 31.38
CA VAL A 729 0.45 -20.47 30.30
C VAL A 729 0.30 -21.21 28.97
N VAL A 730 -0.31 -20.56 28.00
CA VAL A 730 -0.55 -21.11 26.66
C VAL A 730 0.03 -20.16 25.64
N TRP A 731 0.93 -20.66 24.78
CA TRP A 731 1.52 -19.83 23.74
C TRP A 731 0.75 -19.92 22.43
N GLU A 732 0.63 -18.78 21.74
CA GLU A 732 -0.04 -18.70 20.44
C GLU A 732 0.55 -19.66 19.39
N CYS A 733 1.88 -19.84 19.37
CA CYS A 733 2.51 -20.77 18.42
C CYS A 733 2.19 -22.24 18.72
N GLU A 734 2.03 -22.61 20.00
CA GLU A 734 1.65 -23.98 20.40
C GLU A 734 0.22 -24.27 19.96
N VAL A 735 -0.68 -23.29 20.12
CA VAL A 735 -2.06 -23.38 19.64
C VAL A 735 -2.10 -23.48 18.12
N ASN A 736 -1.32 -22.68 17.40
CA ASN A 736 -1.24 -22.76 15.94
C ASN A 736 -0.71 -24.12 15.46
N GLN A 737 0.25 -24.71 16.18
CA GLN A 737 0.73 -26.06 15.87
C GLN A 737 -0.35 -27.13 16.17
N GLU A 738 -1.02 -27.04 17.32
CA GLU A 738 -2.11 -27.96 17.69
C GLU A 738 -3.26 -27.88 16.67
N LEU A 739 -3.55 -26.71 16.10
CA LEU A 739 -4.54 -26.56 15.02
C LEU A 739 -4.14 -27.27 13.72
N CYS A 740 -2.84 -27.46 13.45
CA CYS A 740 -2.39 -28.22 12.28
C CYS A 740 -2.47 -29.74 12.50
N GLU A 741 -2.37 -30.19 13.75
CA GLU A 741 -2.30 -31.61 14.12
C GLU A 741 -3.66 -32.17 14.58
N ASN A 742 -4.50 -31.33 15.20
CA ASN A 742 -5.79 -31.70 15.77
C ASN A 742 -6.94 -31.14 14.93
N GLN A 743 -7.49 -32.01 14.09
CA GLN A 743 -8.62 -31.65 13.22
C GLN A 743 -9.87 -31.22 14.01
N GLU A 744 -10.14 -31.83 15.18
CA GLU A 744 -11.30 -31.46 16.00
C GLU A 744 -11.18 -30.02 16.53
N MET A 745 -9.98 -29.66 16.99
CA MET A 745 -9.69 -28.30 17.45
C MET A 745 -9.75 -27.30 16.29
N HIS A 746 -9.19 -27.65 15.13
CA HIS A 746 -9.27 -26.84 13.92
C HIS A 746 -10.74 -26.57 13.53
N ASP A 747 -11.56 -27.61 13.50
CA ASP A 747 -12.97 -27.50 13.16
C ASP A 747 -13.74 -26.70 14.22
N PHE A 748 -13.42 -26.85 15.51
CA PHE A 748 -13.98 -26.01 16.56
C PHE A 748 -13.62 -24.53 16.36
N PHE A 749 -12.36 -24.23 16.06
CA PHE A 749 -11.88 -22.86 15.84
C PHE A 749 -12.58 -22.20 14.65
N GLU A 750 -12.74 -22.91 13.54
CA GLU A 750 -13.46 -22.38 12.37
C GLU A 750 -14.94 -22.11 12.66
N ASN A 751 -15.57 -22.93 13.51
CA ASN A 751 -17.00 -22.84 13.80
C ASN A 751 -17.37 -21.91 14.97
N TYR A 752 -16.47 -21.74 15.94
CA TYR A 752 -16.69 -20.93 17.13
C TYR A 752 -16.56 -19.43 16.78
N GLU A 753 -17.61 -18.65 17.01
CA GLU A 753 -17.51 -17.21 16.93
C GLU A 753 -17.15 -16.62 18.31
N PRO A 754 -16.09 -15.80 18.37
CA PRO A 754 -15.71 -15.10 19.59
C PRO A 754 -16.85 -14.24 20.14
N VAL A 755 -17.08 -14.37 21.43
CA VAL A 755 -18.15 -13.67 22.13
C VAL A 755 -17.65 -12.31 22.61
N ASP A 756 -18.51 -11.31 22.49
CA ASP A 756 -18.23 -9.93 22.86
C ASP A 756 -17.08 -9.26 22.06
N ILE A 757 -16.72 -9.82 20.90
CA ILE A 757 -15.79 -9.21 19.92
C ILE A 757 -16.53 -8.99 18.61
N LEU A 758 -16.53 -7.76 18.10
CA LEU A 758 -17.08 -7.43 16.78
C LEU A 758 -16.01 -6.81 15.89
N GLN A 759 -15.95 -7.33 14.66
CA GLN A 759 -15.14 -6.84 13.56
C GLN A 759 -16.09 -6.31 12.49
N SER A 760 -16.24 -5.00 12.39
CA SER A 760 -17.17 -4.36 11.46
C SER A 760 -16.89 -4.73 10.00
N GLU A 761 -15.63 -5.00 9.67
CA GLU A 761 -15.15 -5.43 8.35
C GLU A 761 -15.84 -6.71 7.86
N LYS A 762 -16.26 -7.59 8.77
CA LYS A 762 -17.00 -8.82 8.43
C LYS A 762 -18.37 -8.51 7.80
N SER A 763 -18.97 -7.35 8.10
CA SER A 763 -20.25 -6.91 7.52
C SER A 763 -20.15 -6.32 6.12
N LEU A 764 -18.95 -5.98 5.67
CA LEU A 764 -18.76 -5.42 4.34
C LEU A 764 -18.93 -6.53 3.28
N ALA A 765 -20.01 -6.47 2.50
CA ALA A 765 -20.22 -7.30 1.32
C ALA A 765 -20.33 -6.43 0.06
N GLY A 766 -20.04 -6.99 -1.12
CA GLY A 766 -20.14 -6.29 -2.40
C GLY A 766 -21.58 -6.15 -2.89
N GLY A 767 -21.71 -5.81 -4.18
CA GLY A 767 -22.97 -5.89 -4.92
C GLY A 767 -23.43 -7.34 -5.09
N ARG A 768 -24.72 -7.51 -5.40
CA ARG A 768 -25.33 -8.82 -5.65
C ARG A 768 -25.20 -9.16 -7.14
N THR A 769 -24.51 -10.25 -7.45
CA THR A 769 -24.38 -10.75 -8.83
C THR A 769 -24.74 -12.24 -8.84
N GLU A 770 -25.85 -12.59 -9.46
CA GLU A 770 -26.38 -13.96 -9.47
C GLU A 770 -27.01 -14.30 -10.83
N VAL A 771 -26.83 -15.56 -11.23
CA VAL A 771 -27.45 -16.15 -12.41
C VAL A 771 -28.65 -16.96 -11.94
N PHE A 772 -29.86 -16.58 -12.36
CA PHE A 772 -31.08 -17.32 -12.05
C PHE A 772 -31.42 -18.30 -13.16
N ARG A 773 -31.09 -17.96 -14.41
CA ARG A 773 -31.28 -18.80 -15.59
C ARG A 773 -30.11 -18.67 -16.56
N LEU A 774 -29.63 -19.79 -17.08
CA LEU A 774 -28.55 -19.82 -18.07
C LEU A 774 -29.03 -19.45 -19.47
N TYR A 775 -30.31 -19.68 -19.76
CA TYR A 775 -30.92 -19.43 -21.07
C TYR A 775 -32.33 -18.86 -20.89
N MET A 776 -32.69 -17.90 -21.74
CA MET A 776 -34.03 -17.33 -21.82
C MET A 776 -34.30 -16.75 -23.22
N ASN A 777 -35.49 -17.03 -23.78
CA ASN A 777 -36.00 -16.42 -25.01
C ASN A 777 -37.26 -15.58 -24.75
N ASN A 778 -37.67 -14.76 -25.72
CA ASN A 778 -38.87 -13.92 -25.66
C ASN A 778 -40.17 -14.65 -26.08
N GLU A 779 -40.18 -15.99 -26.13
CA GLU A 779 -41.41 -16.72 -26.46
C GLU A 779 -42.44 -16.58 -25.34
N LYS A 780 -43.61 -16.02 -25.68
CA LYS A 780 -44.72 -15.75 -24.76
C LYS A 780 -44.39 -14.81 -23.59
N ARG A 781 -43.35 -13.99 -23.74
CA ARG A 781 -42.85 -13.08 -22.70
C ARG A 781 -41.97 -11.97 -23.28
N THR A 782 -41.98 -10.82 -22.64
CA THR A 782 -41.03 -9.74 -22.95
C THR A 782 -39.82 -9.82 -22.01
N LEU A 783 -38.60 -9.75 -22.55
CA LEU A 783 -37.38 -9.64 -21.74
C LEU A 783 -37.05 -8.17 -21.49
N ARG A 784 -36.76 -7.84 -20.23
CA ARG A 784 -36.39 -6.50 -19.77
C ARG A 784 -34.99 -6.51 -19.20
N TYR A 785 -34.20 -5.48 -19.53
CA TYR A 785 -32.88 -5.27 -18.96
C TYR A 785 -32.77 -3.84 -18.45
N LEU A 786 -32.87 -3.70 -17.12
CA LEU A 786 -32.91 -2.41 -16.45
C LEU A 786 -31.67 -2.22 -15.58
N ASP A 787 -31.13 -0.99 -15.57
CA ASP A 787 -30.00 -0.56 -14.74
C ASP A 787 -30.41 0.58 -13.81
N VAL A 788 -29.94 0.54 -12.56
CA VAL A 788 -30.25 1.59 -11.58
C VAL A 788 -29.39 2.82 -11.83
N VAL A 789 -30.03 3.97 -12.00
CA VAL A 789 -29.35 5.25 -12.15
C VAL A 789 -28.57 5.59 -10.88
N SER A 790 -27.27 5.29 -10.90
CA SER A 790 -26.31 5.65 -9.84
C SER A 790 -26.67 5.09 -8.45
N LEU A 791 -26.82 3.76 -8.34
CA LEU A 791 -27.25 3.07 -7.11
C LEU A 791 -26.52 3.52 -5.83
N TYR A 792 -25.17 3.54 -5.83
CA TYR A 792 -24.40 3.94 -4.65
C TYR A 792 -24.59 5.43 -4.28
N PRO A 793 -24.45 6.39 -5.22
CA PRO A 793 -24.82 7.79 -4.97
C PRO A 793 -26.22 7.99 -4.38
N THR A 794 -27.21 7.26 -4.87
CA THR A 794 -28.58 7.34 -4.38
C THR A 794 -28.67 7.01 -2.90
N VAL A 795 -28.08 5.89 -2.47
CA VAL A 795 -28.12 5.49 -1.06
C VAL A 795 -27.20 6.36 -0.19
N MET A 796 -26.15 6.95 -0.74
CA MET A 796 -25.33 7.94 -0.03
C MET A 796 -26.10 9.23 0.25
N LYS A 797 -26.98 9.63 -0.66
CA LYS A 797 -27.77 10.85 -0.54
C LYS A 797 -28.96 10.67 0.40
N HIS A 798 -29.73 9.60 0.21
CA HIS A 798 -31.07 9.48 0.79
C HIS A 798 -31.11 8.69 2.10
N GLU A 799 -30.15 7.81 2.35
CA GLU A 799 -30.16 6.94 3.54
C GLU A 799 -29.44 7.58 4.73
N ALA A 800 -29.76 7.08 5.92
CA ALA A 800 -29.20 7.57 7.17
C ALA A 800 -27.83 6.93 7.48
N TYR A 801 -26.84 7.76 7.86
CA TYR A 801 -25.48 7.32 8.20
C TYR A 801 -25.08 7.64 9.65
N PRO A 802 -24.26 6.78 10.29
CA PRO A 802 -23.83 7.01 11.66
C PRO A 802 -22.76 8.10 11.73
N ILE A 803 -22.86 8.96 12.74
CA ILE A 803 -21.84 9.95 13.11
C ILE A 803 -21.49 9.81 14.59
N GLY A 804 -20.34 10.36 14.96
CA GLY A 804 -19.84 10.22 16.32
C GLY A 804 -19.38 8.80 16.62
N PRO A 805 -19.10 8.51 17.89
CA PRO A 805 -18.43 7.28 18.26
C PRO A 805 -19.40 6.11 18.49
N PRO A 806 -18.95 4.86 18.23
CA PRO A 806 -19.72 3.67 18.59
C PRO A 806 -19.73 3.41 20.10
N GLU A 807 -20.75 2.69 20.54
CA GLU A 807 -20.93 2.14 21.89
C GLU A 807 -21.29 0.66 21.83
N ASN A 808 -20.72 -0.16 22.71
CA ASN A 808 -21.03 -1.58 22.80
C ASN A 808 -22.33 -1.80 23.58
N ILE A 809 -23.17 -2.75 23.14
CA ILE A 809 -24.39 -3.14 23.85
C ILE A 809 -24.19 -4.51 24.49
N SER A 810 -24.40 -4.58 25.80
CA SER A 810 -24.30 -5.83 26.56
C SER A 810 -25.31 -6.86 26.06
N ARG A 811 -24.86 -8.08 25.82
CA ARG A 811 -25.74 -9.20 25.41
C ARG A 811 -26.89 -9.43 26.38
N SER A 812 -26.66 -9.25 27.67
CA SER A 812 -27.70 -9.40 28.70
C SER A 812 -28.89 -8.44 28.54
N THR A 813 -28.72 -7.35 27.79
CA THR A 813 -29.78 -6.38 27.54
C THR A 813 -30.60 -6.71 26.29
N ILE A 814 -30.17 -7.70 25.50
CA ILE A 814 -30.82 -8.07 24.24
C ILE A 814 -31.49 -9.44 24.38
N LYS A 815 -32.79 -9.52 24.08
CA LYS A 815 -33.55 -10.78 24.12
C LYS A 815 -33.37 -11.54 22.79
N THR A 816 -33.09 -12.83 22.89
CA THR A 816 -33.06 -13.78 21.76
C THR A 816 -33.96 -14.99 22.09
N PRO A 817 -34.51 -15.70 21.07
CA PRO A 817 -34.38 -15.45 19.63
C PRO A 817 -35.17 -14.21 19.17
N MET A 818 -34.72 -13.57 18.09
CA MET A 818 -35.49 -12.50 17.42
C MET A 818 -36.14 -13.02 16.15
N THR A 819 -37.43 -12.75 16.01
CA THR A 819 -38.25 -13.15 14.85
C THR A 819 -38.85 -11.98 14.09
N LEU A 820 -38.95 -10.80 14.71
CA LEU A 820 -39.59 -9.62 14.14
C LEU A 820 -38.61 -8.43 14.02
N PRO A 821 -38.68 -7.60 12.96
CA PRO A 821 -37.78 -6.47 12.76
C PRO A 821 -37.71 -5.49 13.94
N GLU A 822 -38.83 -5.24 14.61
CA GLU A 822 -38.97 -4.36 15.77
C GLU A 822 -38.21 -4.83 17.03
N HIS A 823 -37.80 -6.11 17.08
CA HIS A 823 -36.94 -6.61 18.15
C HIS A 823 -35.54 -5.98 18.11
N ILE A 824 -35.13 -5.42 16.97
CA ILE A 824 -33.89 -4.64 16.84
C ILE A 824 -34.19 -3.17 17.16
N THR A 825 -33.93 -2.78 18.42
CA THR A 825 -34.27 -1.45 18.97
C THR A 825 -33.19 -0.38 18.80
N PHE A 826 -32.07 -0.71 18.16
CA PHE A 826 -30.94 0.20 17.96
C PHE A 826 -30.39 0.09 16.54
N ARG A 827 -29.56 1.07 16.14
CA ARG A 827 -28.91 1.10 14.83
C ARG A 827 -27.40 0.92 14.94
N GLY A 828 -26.84 0.03 14.15
CA GLY A 828 -25.41 -0.25 14.11
C GLY A 828 -25.08 -1.64 13.55
N PHE A 829 -24.28 -2.43 14.27
CA PHE A 829 -23.83 -3.75 13.84
C PHE A 829 -24.19 -4.82 14.86
N ILE A 830 -24.54 -6.01 14.38
CA ILE A 830 -24.81 -7.19 15.20
C ILE A 830 -24.00 -8.36 14.64
N SER A 831 -23.22 -9.00 15.50
CA SER A 831 -22.62 -10.31 15.26
C SER A 831 -23.55 -11.37 15.86
N CYS A 832 -24.07 -12.29 15.04
CA CYS A 832 -25.13 -13.21 15.45
C CYS A 832 -25.12 -14.53 14.67
N ASN A 833 -25.84 -15.52 15.21
CA ASN A 833 -26.26 -16.72 14.51
C ASN A 833 -27.66 -16.49 13.91
N VAL A 834 -27.79 -16.72 12.61
CA VAL A 834 -29.04 -16.52 11.87
C VAL A 834 -29.51 -17.83 11.25
N LEU A 835 -30.81 -18.09 11.32
CA LEU A 835 -31.51 -19.20 10.69
C LEU A 835 -32.38 -18.69 9.54
N PRO A 836 -32.05 -19.02 8.28
CA PRO A 836 -32.91 -18.69 7.15
C PRO A 836 -34.19 -19.55 7.08
N PRO A 837 -35.27 -19.05 6.47
CA PRO A 837 -36.46 -19.85 6.13
C PRO A 837 -36.15 -20.90 5.05
N ARG A 838 -36.96 -21.96 4.90
CA ARG A 838 -36.66 -23.13 4.02
C ARG A 838 -36.90 -22.91 2.53
N HIS A 839 -37.80 -22.01 2.14
CA HIS A 839 -38.28 -21.88 0.76
C HIS A 839 -38.23 -20.44 0.24
N LEU A 840 -37.25 -19.66 0.69
CA LEU A 840 -37.09 -18.28 0.26
C LEU A 840 -36.26 -18.22 -1.03
N ARG A 841 -36.92 -17.92 -2.16
CA ARG A 841 -36.28 -17.83 -3.48
C ARG A 841 -35.22 -16.74 -3.58
N LEU A 842 -35.37 -15.67 -2.81
CA LEU A 842 -34.45 -14.54 -2.79
C LEU A 842 -33.80 -14.42 -1.41
N PRO A 843 -32.70 -15.13 -1.12
CA PRO A 843 -32.01 -14.95 0.15
C PRO A 843 -31.51 -13.51 0.32
N VAL A 844 -31.60 -12.96 1.53
CA VAL A 844 -31.28 -11.55 1.83
C VAL A 844 -29.82 -11.42 2.26
N LEU A 845 -29.38 -12.27 3.19
CA LEU A 845 -28.10 -12.09 3.85
C LEU A 845 -26.94 -12.66 3.02
N PRO A 846 -25.86 -11.88 2.84
CA PRO A 846 -24.68 -12.34 2.12
C PRO A 846 -23.89 -13.37 2.92
N ILE A 847 -23.38 -14.40 2.24
CA ILE A 847 -22.49 -15.43 2.78
C ILE A 847 -21.18 -15.38 1.99
N LYS A 848 -20.05 -15.21 2.69
CA LYS A 848 -18.72 -15.35 2.08
C LYS A 848 -18.18 -16.76 2.32
N TYR A 849 -17.84 -17.47 1.25
CA TYR A 849 -17.23 -18.80 1.33
C TYR A 849 -16.26 -19.00 0.16
N GLY A 850 -15.07 -19.56 0.42
CA GLY A 850 -14.08 -19.83 -0.62
C GLY A 850 -13.67 -18.60 -1.45
N GLY A 851 -13.72 -17.40 -0.86
CA GLY A 851 -13.48 -16.13 -1.57
C GLY A 851 -14.62 -15.64 -2.46
N LYS A 852 -15.74 -16.37 -2.54
CA LYS A 852 -16.94 -16.00 -3.30
C LYS A 852 -18.01 -15.40 -2.38
N LEU A 853 -18.81 -14.49 -2.94
CA LEU A 853 -20.01 -13.94 -2.29
C LEU A 853 -21.22 -14.68 -2.83
N LEU A 854 -22.01 -15.28 -1.94
CA LEU A 854 -23.18 -16.10 -2.24
C LEU A 854 -24.38 -15.61 -1.43
N PHE A 855 -25.59 -15.87 -1.92
CA PHE A 855 -26.83 -15.63 -1.19
C PHE A 855 -27.56 -16.97 -1.10
N GLY A 856 -27.51 -17.62 0.06
CA GLY A 856 -28.01 -18.98 0.24
C GLY A 856 -28.74 -19.19 1.56
N LEU A 857 -29.58 -20.24 1.61
CA LEU A 857 -30.40 -20.58 2.79
C LEU A 857 -29.76 -21.64 3.70
N CYS A 858 -28.65 -22.23 3.30
CA CYS A 858 -27.95 -23.28 4.04
C CYS A 858 -26.46 -23.26 3.72
N LYS A 859 -25.65 -22.90 4.71
CA LYS A 859 -24.19 -22.91 4.60
C LYS A 859 -23.58 -24.32 4.79
N ARG A 860 -24.17 -25.08 5.72
CA ARG A 860 -23.70 -26.22 6.53
C ARG A 860 -22.24 -26.23 7.01
N LYS A 861 -22.14 -26.40 8.34
CA LYS A 861 -20.97 -26.67 9.19
C LYS A 861 -20.67 -28.17 9.28
N PHE A 862 -19.39 -28.54 9.36
CA PHE A 862 -18.89 -29.89 9.61
C PHE A 862 -19.37 -30.42 10.97
N TYR A 863 -19.95 -31.63 11.02
CA TYR A 863 -20.09 -32.42 12.25
C TYR A 863 -19.63 -33.85 11.91
N GLN A 864 -18.43 -34.23 12.36
CA GLN A 864 -18.05 -35.64 12.43
C GLN A 864 -18.61 -36.22 13.72
N ASN A 865 -19.59 -37.12 13.61
CA ASN A 865 -19.78 -38.15 14.63
C ASN A 865 -18.91 -39.34 14.22
N ALA A 866 -18.01 -39.74 15.13
CA ALA A 866 -16.95 -40.72 14.92
C ALA A 866 -17.42 -42.18 14.77
N SER A 867 -18.59 -42.44 14.17
CA SER A 867 -19.10 -43.82 14.04
C SER A 867 -19.77 -44.15 12.71
N PHE A 868 -20.11 -43.17 11.85
CA PHE A 868 -20.63 -43.45 10.51
C PHE A 868 -20.10 -42.41 9.50
N LYS A 869 -19.27 -42.85 8.55
CA LYS A 869 -18.90 -42.07 7.36
C LYS A 869 -20.10 -42.03 6.41
N THR A 870 -21.01 -41.08 6.58
CA THR A 870 -21.97 -40.72 5.53
C THR A 870 -21.59 -39.37 4.94
N ASN A 871 -21.43 -39.33 3.61
CA ASN A 871 -21.18 -38.12 2.82
C ASN A 871 -22.39 -37.18 2.93
N PHE A 872 -22.40 -36.24 3.86
CA PHE A 872 -23.39 -35.16 3.88
C PHE A 872 -22.85 -33.96 3.10
N SER A 873 -23.65 -33.46 2.15
CA SER A 873 -23.29 -32.40 1.22
C SER A 873 -23.29 -31.02 1.86
N GLU A 874 -22.29 -30.18 1.58
CA GLU A 874 -22.31 -28.76 1.98
C GLU A 874 -23.11 -27.94 0.94
N CYS A 875 -24.37 -27.57 1.23
CA CYS A 875 -25.29 -27.01 0.21
C CYS A 875 -24.72 -25.81 -0.57
N CYS A 876 -24.17 -24.79 0.10
CA CYS A 876 -23.57 -23.63 -0.58
C CYS A 876 -22.23 -23.95 -1.27
N LYS A 877 -21.44 -24.91 -0.77
CA LYS A 877 -20.13 -25.28 -1.35
C LYS A 877 -20.30 -26.12 -2.60
N GLU A 878 -21.18 -27.11 -2.54
CA GLU A 878 -21.48 -28.04 -3.63
C GLU A 878 -22.45 -27.46 -4.64
N SER A 879 -22.89 -26.21 -4.43
CA SER A 879 -23.88 -25.53 -5.27
C SER A 879 -25.13 -26.40 -5.45
N ASN A 880 -25.59 -27.01 -4.35
CA ASN A 880 -26.71 -27.95 -4.37
C ASN A 880 -27.97 -27.27 -4.91
N GLN A 881 -28.50 -27.79 -6.03
CA GLN A 881 -29.72 -27.32 -6.68
C GLN A 881 -30.97 -28.10 -6.23
N SER A 882 -30.81 -29.13 -5.40
CA SER A 882 -31.90 -29.97 -4.87
C SER A 882 -32.35 -29.55 -3.48
N ASP A 883 -33.50 -30.07 -3.04
CA ASP A 883 -34.06 -29.77 -1.72
C ASP A 883 -33.08 -30.08 -0.58
N CYS A 884 -32.83 -29.06 0.24
CA CYS A 884 -31.97 -29.15 1.40
C CYS A 884 -32.59 -30.07 2.48
N LYS A 885 -31.92 -31.19 2.77
CA LYS A 885 -32.33 -32.15 3.82
C LYS A 885 -31.77 -31.82 5.22
N HIS A 886 -31.03 -30.73 5.35
CA HIS A 886 -30.43 -30.31 6.62
C HIS A 886 -31.47 -29.82 7.63
N ASN A 887 -31.19 -30.04 8.92
CA ASN A 887 -31.99 -29.56 10.03
C ASN A 887 -31.76 -28.04 10.28
N ASN A 888 -32.49 -27.44 11.22
CA ASN A 888 -32.41 -26.00 11.45
C ASN A 888 -31.05 -25.54 12.01
N GLU A 889 -30.45 -26.32 12.92
CA GLU A 889 -29.13 -26.01 13.48
C GLU A 889 -28.05 -26.03 12.40
N GLU A 890 -28.07 -27.06 11.54
CA GLU A 890 -27.16 -27.24 10.41
C GLU A 890 -27.29 -26.14 9.34
N ARG A 891 -28.49 -25.58 9.17
CA ARG A 891 -28.78 -24.50 8.23
C ARG A 891 -28.36 -23.13 8.76
N SER A 892 -28.38 -22.96 10.08
CA SER A 892 -28.00 -21.70 10.71
C SER A 892 -26.53 -21.36 10.44
N PHE A 893 -26.21 -20.07 10.36
CA PHE A 893 -24.84 -19.63 10.16
C PHE A 893 -24.53 -18.36 10.92
N ASN A 894 -23.25 -18.16 11.18
CA ASN A 894 -22.76 -17.00 11.90
C ASN A 894 -22.33 -15.91 10.93
N GLY A 895 -22.54 -14.65 11.31
CA GLY A 895 -22.05 -13.50 10.56
C GLY A 895 -22.19 -12.20 11.34
N THR A 896 -21.56 -11.15 10.82
CA THR A 896 -21.73 -9.79 11.31
C THR A 896 -22.46 -8.99 10.25
N PHE A 897 -23.57 -8.36 10.61
CA PHE A 897 -24.46 -7.67 9.67
C PHE A 897 -24.79 -6.26 10.18
N THR A 898 -25.20 -5.40 9.25
CA THR A 898 -25.83 -4.13 9.63
C THR A 898 -27.23 -4.41 10.19
N THR A 899 -27.68 -3.58 11.12
CA THR A 899 -29.05 -3.72 11.68
C THR A 899 -30.13 -3.63 10.60
N VAL A 900 -29.91 -2.86 9.54
CA VAL A 900 -30.87 -2.69 8.44
C VAL A 900 -31.03 -3.95 7.58
N GLU A 901 -29.95 -4.69 7.34
CA GLU A 901 -30.04 -5.99 6.63
C GLU A 901 -30.74 -7.03 7.48
N LEU A 902 -30.47 -7.06 8.78
CA LEU A 902 -31.13 -7.98 9.70
C LEU A 902 -32.62 -7.67 9.84
N GLN A 903 -33.02 -6.40 9.90
CA GLN A 903 -34.43 -6.02 9.90
C GLN A 903 -35.15 -6.53 8.64
N LYS A 904 -34.52 -6.39 7.46
CA LYS A 904 -35.10 -6.96 6.23
C LYS A 904 -35.12 -8.49 6.24
N ALA A 905 -34.09 -9.14 6.77
CA ALA A 905 -34.04 -10.58 6.88
C ALA A 905 -35.17 -11.11 7.80
N LEU A 906 -35.36 -10.50 8.96
CA LEU A 906 -36.46 -10.83 9.89
C LEU A 906 -37.83 -10.66 9.21
N SER A 907 -38.02 -9.60 8.41
CA SER A 907 -39.29 -9.37 7.72
C SER A 907 -39.64 -10.43 6.67
N VAL A 908 -38.68 -11.25 6.23
CA VAL A 908 -38.89 -12.35 5.28
C VAL A 908 -38.72 -13.73 5.93
N GLY A 909 -38.80 -13.79 7.27
CA GLY A 909 -38.87 -15.05 8.02
C GLY A 909 -37.52 -15.62 8.47
N TYR A 910 -36.45 -14.83 8.50
CA TYR A 910 -35.23 -15.25 9.20
C TYR A 910 -35.45 -15.19 10.71
N ILE A 911 -34.69 -16.00 11.45
CA ILE A 911 -34.66 -15.97 12.92
C ILE A 911 -33.23 -15.69 13.35
N ILE A 912 -33.03 -14.74 14.25
CA ILE A 912 -31.75 -14.54 14.92
C ILE A 912 -31.77 -15.39 16.19
N ASN A 913 -31.05 -16.51 16.19
CA ASN A 913 -31.05 -17.45 17.32
C ASN A 913 -30.26 -16.89 18.50
N ASP A 914 -29.06 -16.38 18.23
CA ASP A 914 -28.11 -15.94 19.25
C ASP A 914 -27.35 -14.70 18.79
N ILE A 915 -26.97 -13.85 19.76
CA ILE A 915 -26.15 -12.66 19.53
C ILE A 915 -24.81 -12.82 20.26
N TYR A 916 -23.72 -12.66 19.51
CA TYR A 916 -22.36 -12.73 20.01
C TYR A 916 -21.83 -11.36 20.44
N HIS A 917 -22.18 -10.28 19.73
CA HIS A 917 -21.84 -8.91 20.12
C HIS A 917 -22.64 -7.89 19.31
N SER A 918 -22.87 -6.71 19.89
CA SER A 918 -23.62 -5.62 19.26
C SER A 918 -22.95 -4.28 19.49
N VAL A 919 -22.92 -3.45 18.45
CA VAL A 919 -22.43 -2.06 18.49
C VAL A 919 -23.53 -1.13 18.01
N LYS A 920 -23.84 -0.09 18.80
CA LYS A 920 -24.75 1.00 18.40
C LYS A 920 -24.00 2.29 18.11
N TYR A 921 -24.64 3.14 17.31
CA TYR A 921 -24.30 4.54 17.15
C TYR A 921 -25.48 5.39 17.63
N GLU A 922 -25.21 6.36 18.50
CA GLU A 922 -26.24 7.21 19.09
C GLU A 922 -26.78 8.24 18.08
N HIS A 923 -25.89 8.80 17.26
CA HIS A 923 -26.22 9.89 16.36
C HIS A 923 -26.18 9.45 14.90
N TRP A 924 -27.24 9.81 14.17
CA TRP A 924 -27.44 9.49 12.77
C TRP A 924 -27.86 10.74 12.01
N VAL A 925 -27.39 10.88 10.77
CA VAL A 925 -27.77 11.98 9.89
C VAL A 925 -28.39 11.44 8.61
N GLN A 926 -29.45 12.09 8.17
CA GLN A 926 -30.19 11.81 6.93
C GLN A 926 -30.71 13.15 6.39
N ASN A 927 -31.14 13.16 5.13
CA ASN A 927 -31.89 14.30 4.62
C ASN A 927 -33.25 14.43 5.33
N ASN A 928 -33.60 15.67 5.68
CA ASN A 928 -34.95 16.05 6.07
C ASN A 928 -35.87 16.15 4.84
N GLU A 929 -37.14 16.52 5.04
CA GLU A 929 -38.13 16.70 3.96
C GLU A 929 -37.73 17.75 2.90
N LYS A 930 -36.79 18.64 3.22
CA LYS A 930 -36.25 19.64 2.29
C LYS A 930 -35.01 19.15 1.54
N GLY A 931 -34.59 17.90 1.75
CA GLY A 931 -33.40 17.33 1.14
C GLY A 931 -32.09 17.75 1.78
N GLU A 932 -32.10 18.27 3.01
CA GLU A 932 -30.93 18.83 3.71
C GLU A 932 -30.54 18.00 4.95
N GLY A 933 -29.27 18.05 5.35
CA GLY A 933 -28.81 17.48 6.62
C GLY A 933 -28.07 16.14 6.52
N GLY A 934 -28.18 15.40 5.41
CA GLY A 934 -27.44 14.15 5.22
C GLY A 934 -25.91 14.32 5.17
N LEU A 935 -25.18 13.21 5.35
CA LEU A 935 -23.72 13.19 5.46
C LEU A 935 -23.03 13.48 4.11
N PHE A 936 -23.55 12.92 3.03
CA PHE A 936 -22.95 13.02 1.69
C PHE A 936 -23.71 13.97 0.76
N THR A 937 -24.80 14.56 1.23
CA THR A 937 -25.76 15.32 0.42
C THR A 937 -25.11 16.45 -0.37
N SER A 938 -24.26 17.25 0.26
CA SER A 938 -23.56 18.35 -0.43
C SER A 938 -22.61 17.84 -1.53
N PHE A 939 -21.95 16.70 -1.30
CA PHE A 939 -21.07 16.07 -2.29
C PHE A 939 -21.86 15.50 -3.46
N ILE A 940 -22.93 14.75 -3.19
CA ILE A 940 -23.76 14.16 -4.25
C ILE A 940 -24.47 15.25 -5.05
N ASN A 941 -25.02 16.27 -4.41
CA ASN A 941 -25.71 17.37 -5.09
C ASN A 941 -24.75 18.13 -6.01
N GLN A 942 -23.58 18.55 -5.53
CA GLN A 942 -22.60 19.25 -6.38
C GLN A 942 -22.19 18.40 -7.59
N MET A 943 -21.87 17.12 -7.38
CA MET A 943 -21.43 16.26 -8.49
C MET A 943 -22.57 15.96 -9.46
N MET A 944 -23.80 15.79 -8.98
CA MET A 944 -24.96 15.57 -9.86
C MET A 944 -25.32 16.83 -10.65
N GLU A 945 -25.31 18.00 -10.01
CA GLU A 945 -25.50 19.29 -10.66
C GLU A 945 -24.49 19.48 -11.79
N GLU A 946 -23.20 19.25 -11.52
CA GLU A 946 -22.15 19.33 -12.53
C GLU A 946 -22.33 18.29 -13.63
N LYS A 947 -22.73 17.05 -13.31
CA LYS A 947 -23.03 16.01 -14.29
C LYS A 947 -24.18 16.43 -15.21
N ILE A 948 -25.26 16.99 -14.67
CA ILE A 948 -26.45 17.41 -15.43
C ILE A 948 -26.11 18.60 -16.34
N TYR A 949 -25.55 19.69 -15.79
CA TYR A 949 -25.17 20.86 -16.59
C TYR A 949 -24.20 20.52 -17.71
N SER A 950 -23.18 19.71 -17.42
CA SER A 950 -22.16 19.30 -18.41
C SER A 950 -22.67 18.32 -19.46
N SER A 951 -23.89 17.77 -19.30
CA SER A 951 -24.52 16.92 -20.31
C SER A 951 -25.27 17.74 -21.36
N GLY A 952 -25.57 19.00 -21.06
CA GLY A 952 -26.48 19.83 -21.86
C GLY A 952 -27.94 19.43 -21.66
N TRP A 953 -28.81 20.07 -22.42
CA TRP A 953 -30.24 19.73 -22.41
C TRP A 953 -30.47 18.34 -23.02
N PRO A 954 -31.34 17.51 -22.42
CA PRO A 954 -31.79 16.27 -23.05
C PRO A 954 -32.40 16.53 -24.44
N SER A 955 -32.28 15.57 -25.35
CA SER A 955 -32.79 15.70 -26.74
C SER A 955 -34.31 15.90 -26.82
N ASN A 956 -35.03 15.43 -25.81
CA ASN A 956 -36.48 15.57 -25.63
C ASN A 956 -36.91 16.85 -24.89
N VAL A 957 -35.97 17.75 -24.54
CA VAL A 957 -36.24 19.02 -23.85
C VAL A 957 -35.78 20.17 -24.75
N LYS A 958 -36.72 20.81 -25.44
CA LYS A 958 -36.46 21.83 -26.47
C LYS A 958 -37.07 23.18 -26.11
N THR A 959 -38.34 23.20 -25.70
CA THR A 959 -39.05 24.46 -25.38
C THR A 959 -38.64 25.01 -24.01
N ASP A 960 -38.92 26.29 -23.74
CA ASP A 960 -38.58 26.87 -22.44
C ASP A 960 -39.48 26.33 -21.32
N GLU A 961 -40.71 25.96 -21.62
CA GLU A 961 -41.62 25.27 -20.70
C GLU A 961 -41.11 23.88 -20.34
N GLU A 962 -40.61 23.11 -21.32
CA GLU A 962 -39.99 21.80 -21.07
C GLU A 962 -38.71 21.93 -20.23
N LYS A 963 -37.91 22.97 -20.46
CA LYS A 963 -36.72 23.27 -19.65
C LYS A 963 -37.09 23.63 -18.21
N ASP A 964 -38.13 24.43 -18.02
CA ASP A 964 -38.65 24.76 -16.69
C ASP A 964 -39.20 23.53 -15.98
N ALA A 965 -40.01 22.73 -16.67
CA ALA A 965 -40.52 21.47 -16.16
C ALA A 965 -39.38 20.52 -15.76
N PHE A 966 -38.32 20.43 -16.57
CA PHE A 966 -37.13 19.64 -16.27
C PHE A 966 -36.43 20.12 -14.99
N CYS A 967 -36.15 21.42 -14.87
CA CYS A 967 -35.49 21.99 -13.69
C CYS A 967 -36.37 21.85 -12.44
N LYS A 968 -37.68 22.10 -12.57
CA LYS A 968 -38.66 21.95 -11.50
C LYS A 968 -38.73 20.51 -11.02
N ALA A 969 -38.74 19.54 -11.93
CA ALA A 969 -38.79 18.12 -11.58
C ALA A 969 -37.53 17.66 -10.80
N TYR A 970 -36.34 18.13 -11.18
CA TYR A 970 -35.12 17.86 -10.39
C TYR A 970 -35.13 18.56 -9.02
N LEU A 971 -35.70 19.74 -8.91
CA LEU A 971 -35.89 20.40 -7.63
C LEU A 971 -36.89 19.65 -6.73
N GLU A 972 -38.04 19.29 -7.27
CA GLU A 972 -39.12 18.62 -6.54
C GLU A 972 -38.75 17.19 -6.13
N LYS A 973 -38.10 16.43 -7.02
CA LYS A 973 -37.80 15.01 -6.79
C LYS A 973 -36.45 14.76 -6.13
N GLU A 974 -35.46 15.60 -6.43
CA GLU A 974 -34.09 15.40 -6.00
C GLU A 974 -33.55 16.53 -5.12
N HIS A 975 -34.28 17.62 -4.92
CA HIS A 975 -33.78 18.81 -4.22
C HIS A 975 -32.46 19.33 -4.82
N ILE A 976 -32.31 19.20 -6.15
CA ILE A 976 -31.16 19.72 -6.89
C ILE A 976 -31.60 21.01 -7.59
N HIS A 977 -31.01 22.13 -7.18
CA HIS A 977 -31.32 23.44 -7.71
C HIS A 977 -30.58 23.69 -9.04
N LEU A 978 -31.30 23.55 -10.15
CA LEU A 978 -30.78 23.83 -11.50
C LEU A 978 -31.15 25.25 -11.99
N SER A 979 -30.80 26.29 -11.23
CA SER A 979 -31.25 27.67 -11.51
C SER A 979 -30.49 28.40 -12.63
N VAL A 980 -29.32 27.91 -13.02
CA VAL A 980 -28.39 28.63 -13.91
C VAL A 980 -28.48 28.07 -15.34
N ARG A 981 -29.45 28.52 -16.15
CA ARG A 981 -29.73 27.98 -17.49
C ARG A 981 -28.54 27.99 -18.46
N ASN A 982 -27.69 29.01 -18.42
CA ASN A 982 -26.52 29.13 -19.31
C ASN A 982 -25.42 28.10 -19.00
N ARG A 983 -25.48 27.37 -17.88
CA ARG A 983 -24.54 26.27 -17.57
C ARG A 983 -24.89 24.97 -18.28
N PHE A 984 -26.09 24.81 -18.85
CA PHE A 984 -26.45 23.65 -19.67
C PHE A 984 -25.70 23.65 -21.00
N LYS A 985 -24.44 23.21 -20.95
CA LYS A 985 -23.54 23.13 -22.09
C LYS A 985 -22.80 21.81 -22.03
N LYS A 986 -22.83 21.08 -23.15
CA LYS A 986 -22.07 19.85 -23.31
C LYS A 986 -20.59 20.13 -23.01
N ASN A 987 -20.09 19.54 -21.92
CA ASN A 987 -18.69 19.58 -21.51
C ASN A 987 -18.28 18.18 -21.07
N PRO A 988 -17.70 17.37 -21.98
CA PRO A 988 -17.37 16.00 -21.67
C PRO A 988 -16.36 15.84 -20.53
N GLY A 989 -15.44 16.82 -20.36
CA GLY A 989 -14.45 16.81 -19.28
C GLY A 989 -15.09 16.94 -17.91
N LYS A 990 -15.92 17.97 -17.69
CA LYS A 990 -16.68 18.12 -16.45
C LYS A 990 -17.60 16.93 -16.17
N ARG A 991 -18.26 16.40 -17.20
CA ARG A 991 -19.12 15.22 -17.06
C ARG A 991 -18.34 14.00 -16.58
N ALA A 992 -17.15 13.78 -17.14
CA ALA A 992 -16.27 12.71 -16.72
C ALA A 992 -15.82 12.88 -15.27
N VAL A 993 -15.45 14.10 -14.84
CA VAL A 993 -15.09 14.41 -13.45
C VAL A 993 -16.23 14.06 -12.50
N ALA A 994 -17.42 14.58 -12.76
CA ALA A 994 -18.59 14.36 -11.92
C ALA A 994 -18.95 12.87 -11.79
N LYS A 995 -18.98 12.14 -12.91
CA LYS A 995 -19.23 10.69 -12.92
C LYS A 995 -18.16 9.92 -12.15
N LEU A 996 -16.89 10.31 -12.30
CA LEU A 996 -15.77 9.70 -11.57
C LEU A 996 -15.93 9.84 -10.06
N MET A 997 -16.29 11.05 -9.60
CA MET A 997 -16.44 11.34 -8.17
C MET A 997 -17.61 10.60 -7.53
N LEU A 998 -18.75 10.53 -8.21
CA LEU A 998 -19.95 9.81 -7.75
C LEU A 998 -19.66 8.32 -7.50
N ASN A 999 -18.91 7.67 -8.39
CA ASN A 999 -18.70 6.22 -8.31
C ASN A 999 -17.52 5.79 -7.42
N SER A 1000 -16.62 6.70 -7.06
CA SER A 1000 -15.31 6.31 -6.48
C SER A 1000 -15.15 6.59 -4.97
N LEU A 1001 -16.08 7.29 -4.33
CA LEU A 1001 -15.88 7.78 -2.95
C LEU A 1001 -15.91 6.67 -1.90
N TRP A 1002 -17.01 5.90 -1.83
CA TRP A 1002 -17.24 4.95 -0.72
C TRP A 1002 -16.17 3.85 -0.64
N GLY A 1003 -15.65 3.39 -1.78
CA GLY A 1003 -14.61 2.34 -1.83
C GLY A 1003 -13.32 2.75 -1.12
N LYS A 1004 -13.05 4.05 -0.98
CA LYS A 1004 -11.88 4.54 -0.24
C LYS A 1004 -12.04 4.43 1.28
N PHE A 1005 -13.28 4.43 1.78
CA PHE A 1005 -13.57 4.24 3.20
C PHE A 1005 -13.36 2.79 3.66
N ALA A 1006 -13.53 1.83 2.75
CA ALA A 1006 -13.28 0.39 2.96
C ALA A 1006 -11.84 -0.04 2.63
N GLN A 1007 -10.87 0.89 2.58
CA GLN A 1007 -9.52 0.57 2.14
C GLN A 1007 -8.82 -0.39 3.11
N ASN A 1008 -8.52 -1.62 2.67
CA ASN A 1008 -7.78 -2.59 3.49
C ASN A 1008 -6.42 -2.03 3.95
N VAL A 1009 -6.13 -2.15 5.24
CA VAL A 1009 -4.90 -1.70 5.89
C VAL A 1009 -3.81 -2.75 5.92
N ASP A 1010 -4.18 -4.03 5.86
CA ASP A 1010 -3.25 -5.14 5.72
C ASP A 1010 -2.89 -5.30 4.24
N ARG A 1011 -1.69 -4.87 3.88
CA ARG A 1011 -1.18 -4.89 2.52
C ARG A 1011 0.27 -5.30 2.51
N GLU A 1012 0.60 -6.18 1.58
CA GLU A 1012 1.98 -6.43 1.23
C GLU A 1012 2.58 -5.17 0.58
N SER A 1013 3.74 -4.78 1.08
CA SER A 1013 4.54 -3.68 0.58
C SER A 1013 5.77 -4.24 -0.13
N THR A 1014 6.21 -3.57 -1.18
CA THR A 1014 7.43 -3.94 -1.92
C THR A 1014 8.41 -2.78 -1.83
N GLU A 1015 9.62 -3.06 -1.37
CA GLU A 1015 10.72 -2.11 -1.30
C GLU A 1015 11.91 -2.62 -2.10
N ILE A 1016 12.49 -1.73 -2.90
CA ILE A 1016 13.75 -1.97 -3.60
C ILE A 1016 14.86 -1.47 -2.70
N VAL A 1017 15.79 -2.35 -2.37
CA VAL A 1017 16.86 -2.12 -1.41
C VAL A 1017 18.20 -2.29 -2.12
N ILE A 1018 18.96 -1.20 -2.14
CA ILE A 1018 20.32 -1.17 -2.70
C ILE A 1018 21.35 -1.14 -1.56
N ASP A 1019 21.04 -0.42 -0.48
CA ASP A 1019 21.88 -0.38 0.71
C ASP A 1019 21.53 -1.59 1.60
N PRO A 1020 22.47 -2.53 1.84
CA PRO A 1020 22.26 -3.67 2.74
C PRO A 1020 21.74 -3.25 4.12
N MET A 1021 22.03 -2.03 4.57
CA MET A 1021 21.50 -1.52 5.84
C MET A 1021 19.98 -1.40 5.88
N GLU A 1022 19.35 -1.01 4.78
CA GLU A 1022 17.90 -0.86 4.73
C GLU A 1022 17.23 -2.23 4.79
N PHE A 1023 17.87 -3.24 4.21
CA PHE A 1023 17.46 -4.64 4.39
C PHE A 1023 17.57 -5.05 5.85
N TRP A 1024 18.71 -4.81 6.51
CA TRP A 1024 18.87 -5.14 7.93
C TRP A 1024 17.92 -4.36 8.84
N LYS A 1025 17.58 -3.10 8.51
CA LYS A 1025 16.55 -2.35 9.23
C LYS A 1025 15.19 -3.04 9.14
N LEU A 1026 14.82 -3.57 7.97
CA LEU A 1026 13.59 -4.34 7.79
C LEU A 1026 13.66 -5.68 8.54
N VAL A 1027 14.80 -6.36 8.51
CA VAL A 1027 15.00 -7.64 9.22
C VAL A 1027 14.91 -7.46 10.74
N TYR A 1028 15.45 -6.37 11.27
CA TYR A 1028 15.41 -6.08 12.72
C TYR A 1028 14.15 -5.32 13.15
N ASP A 1029 13.30 -4.86 12.23
CA ASP A 1029 12.02 -4.24 12.57
C ASP A 1029 11.01 -5.32 12.94
N THR A 1030 10.79 -5.51 14.24
CA THR A 1030 9.82 -6.50 14.73
C THR A 1030 8.39 -6.19 14.31
N ASN A 1031 8.07 -4.98 13.86
CA ASN A 1031 6.72 -4.65 13.35
C ASN A 1031 6.48 -5.19 11.94
N VAL A 1032 7.50 -5.77 11.30
CA VAL A 1032 7.47 -6.20 9.91
C VAL A 1032 7.72 -7.71 9.81
N VAL A 1033 6.97 -8.37 8.93
CA VAL A 1033 7.21 -9.76 8.51
C VAL A 1033 7.61 -9.74 7.05
N ILE A 1034 8.85 -10.12 6.77
CA ILE A 1034 9.36 -10.26 5.42
C ILE A 1034 8.76 -11.52 4.80
N SER A 1035 8.08 -11.38 3.66
CA SER A 1035 7.47 -12.49 2.94
C SER A 1035 8.42 -13.05 1.88
N ILE A 1036 9.09 -12.17 1.12
CA ILE A 1036 9.95 -12.55 0.01
C ILE A 1036 11.17 -11.62 -0.04
N VAL A 1037 12.35 -12.20 -0.22
CA VAL A 1037 13.58 -11.47 -0.57
C VAL A 1037 14.08 -12.02 -1.89
N ARG A 1038 14.13 -11.18 -2.93
CA ARG A 1038 14.67 -11.55 -4.24
C ARG A 1038 15.92 -10.75 -4.52
N CYS A 1039 16.99 -11.42 -4.91
CA CYS A 1039 18.17 -10.77 -5.44
C CYS A 1039 18.00 -10.60 -6.95
N VAL A 1040 18.09 -9.36 -7.43
CA VAL A 1040 18.12 -9.03 -8.85
C VAL A 1040 19.38 -8.21 -9.08
N ASN A 1041 20.40 -8.82 -9.67
CA ASN A 1041 21.77 -8.27 -9.76
C ASN A 1041 22.34 -7.95 -8.36
N ASP A 1042 22.72 -6.70 -8.10
CA ASP A 1042 23.22 -6.23 -6.79
C ASP A 1042 22.12 -5.56 -5.95
N VAL A 1043 20.85 -5.74 -6.33
CA VAL A 1043 19.68 -5.11 -5.69
C VAL A 1043 18.78 -6.17 -5.05
N LEU A 1044 18.29 -5.90 -3.85
CA LEU A 1044 17.30 -6.73 -3.18
C LEU A 1044 15.91 -6.15 -3.41
N VAL A 1045 14.98 -6.96 -3.88
CA VAL A 1045 13.55 -6.64 -3.84
C VAL A 1045 12.93 -7.38 -2.68
N VAL A 1046 12.50 -6.62 -1.68
CA VAL A 1046 11.96 -7.14 -0.42
C VAL A 1046 10.46 -6.89 -0.42
N LYS A 1047 9.69 -7.97 -0.32
CA LYS A 1047 8.27 -7.90 0.00
C LYS A 1047 8.08 -8.16 1.48
N TYR A 1048 7.26 -7.34 2.12
CA TYR A 1048 7.00 -7.44 3.54
C TYR A 1048 5.60 -6.95 3.87
N LYS A 1049 5.05 -7.44 4.98
CA LYS A 1049 3.79 -6.99 5.56
C LYS A 1049 4.02 -6.48 6.97
N LYS A 1050 3.14 -5.62 7.46
CA LYS A 1050 3.15 -5.26 8.88
C LYS A 1050 2.54 -6.39 9.69
N GLN A 1051 3.03 -6.60 10.91
CA GLN A 1051 2.41 -7.51 11.88
C GLN A 1051 0.98 -7.05 12.15
N GLN A 1052 0.05 -8.00 12.24
CA GLN A 1052 -1.37 -7.72 12.40
C GLN A 1052 -1.66 -6.87 13.65
N GLU A 1053 -0.90 -7.14 14.71
CA GLU A 1053 -0.90 -6.47 16.02
C GLU A 1053 -0.54 -4.98 15.93
N THR A 1054 0.24 -4.61 14.91
CA THR A 1054 0.78 -3.26 14.69
C THR A 1054 0.00 -2.47 13.65
N LEU A 1055 -1.00 -3.07 13.02
CA LEU A 1055 -1.84 -2.42 12.02
C LEU A 1055 -2.58 -1.23 12.65
N GLN A 1056 -2.62 -0.14 11.91
CA GLN A 1056 -3.31 1.08 12.29
C GLN A 1056 -4.25 1.49 11.18
N SER A 1057 -5.47 1.89 11.55
CA SER A 1057 -6.47 2.40 10.63
C SER A 1057 -5.96 3.65 9.89
N LEU A 1058 -6.31 3.74 8.60
CA LEU A 1058 -5.94 4.88 7.77
C LEU A 1058 -6.74 6.13 8.18
N LYS A 1059 -6.21 7.32 7.84
CA LYS A 1059 -6.90 8.61 8.04
C LYS A 1059 -8.20 8.77 7.24
N THR A 1060 -8.47 7.86 6.31
CA THR A 1060 -9.67 7.79 5.48
C THR A 1060 -10.49 6.53 5.76
N SER A 1061 -10.07 5.66 6.69
CA SER A 1061 -10.81 4.42 7.00
C SER A 1061 -12.06 4.76 7.79
N ALA A 1062 -13.21 4.40 7.24
CA ALA A 1062 -14.51 4.54 7.89
C ALA A 1062 -15.36 3.33 7.48
N MET A 1063 -15.01 2.16 8.01
CA MET A 1063 -15.62 0.89 7.65
C MET A 1063 -17.13 0.92 7.86
N GLN A 1064 -17.60 1.59 8.91
CA GLN A 1064 -19.02 1.74 9.19
C GLN A 1064 -19.77 2.38 8.02
N LEU A 1065 -19.22 3.44 7.42
CA LEU A 1065 -19.88 4.13 6.30
C LEU A 1065 -19.93 3.24 5.07
N ALA A 1066 -18.83 2.53 4.76
CA ALA A 1066 -18.78 1.64 3.61
C ALA A 1066 -19.74 0.44 3.76
N SER A 1067 -19.78 -0.19 4.94
CA SER A 1067 -20.74 -1.27 5.21
C SER A 1067 -22.16 -0.80 4.99
N PHE A 1068 -22.59 0.31 5.61
CA PHE A 1068 -23.93 0.86 5.42
C PHE A 1068 -24.23 1.22 3.96
N THR A 1069 -23.29 1.86 3.24
CA THR A 1069 -23.48 2.16 1.81
C THR A 1069 -23.76 0.89 0.99
N THR A 1070 -23.00 -0.19 1.20
CA THR A 1070 -23.21 -1.44 0.45
C THR A 1070 -24.48 -2.17 0.88
N SER A 1071 -24.81 -2.18 2.17
CA SER A 1071 -26.04 -2.77 2.71
C SER A 1071 -27.28 -2.06 2.17
N TYR A 1072 -27.31 -0.72 2.19
CA TYR A 1072 -28.40 0.04 1.61
C TYR A 1072 -28.52 -0.18 0.10
N ALA A 1073 -27.40 -0.21 -0.62
CA ALA A 1073 -27.41 -0.50 -2.06
C ALA A 1073 -28.03 -1.87 -2.35
N ARG A 1074 -27.63 -2.92 -1.61
CA ARG A 1074 -28.22 -4.26 -1.74
C ARG A 1074 -29.70 -4.28 -1.40
N LEU A 1075 -30.12 -3.64 -0.30
CA LEU A 1075 -31.52 -3.63 0.12
C LEU A 1075 -32.41 -2.86 -0.86
N ARG A 1076 -31.91 -1.75 -1.42
CA ARG A 1076 -32.62 -1.00 -2.45
C ARG A 1076 -32.77 -1.83 -3.73
N PHE A 1077 -31.70 -2.49 -4.17
CA PHE A 1077 -31.76 -3.39 -5.32
C PHE A 1077 -32.67 -4.61 -5.07
N TYR A 1078 -32.64 -5.16 -3.85
CA TYR A 1078 -33.48 -6.27 -3.42
C TYR A 1078 -34.98 -5.94 -3.51
N ARG A 1079 -35.39 -4.70 -3.22
CA ARG A 1079 -36.79 -4.26 -3.43
C ARG A 1079 -37.24 -4.49 -4.88
N PHE A 1080 -36.41 -4.16 -5.87
CA PHE A 1080 -36.77 -4.40 -7.28
C PHE A 1080 -36.88 -5.89 -7.58
N MET A 1081 -36.00 -6.71 -7.00
CA MET A 1081 -36.07 -8.17 -7.13
C MET A 1081 -37.36 -8.74 -6.52
N GLU A 1082 -37.79 -8.22 -5.37
CA GLU A 1082 -39.06 -8.61 -4.75
C GLU A 1082 -40.27 -8.24 -5.62
N MET A 1083 -40.26 -7.05 -6.23
CA MET A 1083 -41.34 -6.60 -7.12
C MET A 1083 -41.45 -7.49 -8.37
N VAL A 1084 -40.32 -7.92 -8.94
CA VAL A 1084 -40.29 -8.82 -10.10
C VAL A 1084 -40.74 -10.24 -9.77
N GLY A 1085 -40.43 -10.72 -8.56
CA GLY A 1085 -40.62 -12.09 -8.15
C GLY A 1085 -39.46 -12.99 -8.62
N GLY A 1086 -38.93 -13.82 -7.71
CA GLY A 1086 -37.71 -14.59 -7.95
C GLY A 1086 -37.80 -15.59 -9.12
N GLU A 1087 -39.00 -16.02 -9.49
CA GLU A 1087 -39.27 -16.88 -10.65
C GLU A 1087 -39.05 -16.17 -11.98
N ASN A 1088 -39.25 -14.85 -12.05
CA ASN A 1088 -39.18 -14.10 -13.30
C ASN A 1088 -37.79 -13.52 -13.57
N ILE A 1089 -36.92 -13.49 -12.55
CA ILE A 1089 -35.55 -13.00 -12.68
C ILE A 1089 -34.72 -13.99 -13.52
N VAL A 1090 -33.93 -13.44 -14.43
CA VAL A 1090 -32.99 -14.16 -15.30
C VAL A 1090 -31.57 -13.99 -14.78
N TYR A 1091 -31.18 -12.73 -14.50
CA TYR A 1091 -29.81 -12.39 -14.14
C TYR A 1091 -29.75 -11.07 -13.35
N THR A 1092 -28.77 -10.94 -12.46
CA THR A 1092 -28.49 -9.69 -11.73
C THR A 1092 -26.99 -9.40 -11.71
N ASP A 1093 -26.60 -8.12 -11.83
CA ASP A 1093 -25.23 -7.67 -11.56
C ASP A 1093 -25.23 -6.29 -10.93
N THR A 1094 -25.02 -6.27 -9.60
CA THR A 1094 -24.84 -5.10 -8.72
C THR A 1094 -25.99 -4.09 -8.71
N ASP A 1095 -26.18 -3.39 -9.82
CA ASP A 1095 -27.14 -2.33 -10.08
C ASP A 1095 -28.07 -2.65 -11.26
N SER A 1096 -27.90 -3.80 -11.91
CA SER A 1096 -28.69 -4.17 -13.08
C SER A 1096 -29.45 -5.48 -12.91
N ILE A 1097 -30.65 -5.56 -13.48
CA ILE A 1097 -31.57 -6.70 -13.42
C ILE A 1097 -32.09 -7.05 -14.80
N ILE A 1098 -32.07 -8.35 -15.13
CA ILE A 1098 -32.68 -8.92 -16.32
C ILE A 1098 -33.80 -9.84 -15.86
N TYR A 1099 -35.01 -9.65 -16.40
CA TYR A 1099 -36.19 -10.41 -16.02
C TYR A 1099 -37.15 -10.58 -17.20
N ALA A 1100 -38.03 -11.58 -17.08
CA ALA A 1100 -39.08 -11.85 -18.05
C ALA A 1100 -40.44 -11.37 -17.53
N VAL A 1101 -41.20 -10.71 -18.39
CA VAL A 1101 -42.60 -10.32 -18.14
C VAL A 1101 -43.48 -11.22 -19.02
N PRO A 1102 -44.30 -12.12 -18.43
CA PRO A 1102 -45.22 -12.94 -19.20
C PRO A 1102 -46.17 -12.09 -20.06
N GLU A 1103 -46.54 -12.61 -21.23
CA GLU A 1103 -47.63 -12.01 -22.04
C GLU A 1103 -48.90 -11.82 -21.19
N ASP A 1104 -49.63 -10.74 -21.46
CA ASP A 1104 -50.85 -10.33 -20.76
C ASP A 1104 -50.69 -9.96 -19.27
N THR A 1105 -49.45 -9.75 -18.80
CA THR A 1105 -49.17 -9.22 -17.45
C THR A 1105 -48.59 -7.81 -17.48
N LYS A 1106 -48.85 -7.03 -16.43
CA LYS A 1106 -48.26 -5.70 -16.28
C LYS A 1106 -46.81 -5.81 -15.82
N ASP A 1107 -45.92 -5.02 -16.42
CA ASP A 1107 -44.51 -4.97 -16.01
C ASP A 1107 -44.40 -4.45 -14.55
N PRO A 1108 -43.87 -5.26 -13.62
CA PRO A 1108 -43.83 -4.91 -12.20
C PRO A 1108 -42.93 -3.71 -11.90
N LEU A 1109 -41.99 -3.37 -12.78
CA LEU A 1109 -41.06 -2.25 -12.59
C LEU A 1109 -41.39 -1.03 -13.44
N GLU A 1110 -42.50 -1.02 -14.19
CA GLU A 1110 -42.89 0.09 -15.09
C GLU A 1110 -42.87 1.45 -14.37
N MET A 1111 -43.40 1.52 -13.15
CA MET A 1111 -43.48 2.75 -12.36
C MET A 1111 -42.15 3.17 -11.71
N GLU A 1112 -41.16 2.28 -11.70
CA GLU A 1112 -39.81 2.55 -11.16
C GLU A 1112 -38.85 3.04 -12.25
N VAL A 1113 -39.28 3.01 -13.52
CA VAL A 1113 -38.48 3.48 -14.65
C VAL A 1113 -38.48 5.02 -14.70
N GLY A 1114 -37.29 5.60 -14.84
CA GLY A 1114 -37.13 7.03 -15.03
C GLY A 1114 -35.69 7.52 -14.90
N PRO A 1115 -35.45 8.81 -15.15
CA PRO A 1115 -34.10 9.37 -15.26
C PRO A 1115 -33.48 9.81 -13.92
N TYR A 1116 -34.21 9.74 -12.81
CA TYR A 1116 -33.79 10.29 -11.51
C TYR A 1116 -32.97 9.29 -10.68
N LEU A 1117 -32.36 9.75 -9.57
CA LEU A 1117 -31.44 8.91 -8.80
C LEU A 1117 -32.17 7.71 -8.20
N GLY A 1118 -31.63 6.52 -8.47
CA GLY A 1118 -32.15 5.28 -7.92
C GLY A 1118 -33.43 4.79 -8.57
N GLN A 1119 -33.85 5.38 -9.68
CA GLN A 1119 -34.79 4.81 -10.64
C GLN A 1119 -34.07 3.88 -11.61
N LEU A 1120 -34.86 3.18 -12.43
CA LEU A 1120 -34.37 2.23 -13.43
C LEU A 1120 -34.37 2.84 -14.83
N THR A 1121 -33.36 2.53 -15.62
CA THR A 1121 -33.28 2.89 -17.05
C THR A 1121 -33.08 1.64 -17.90
N ASN A 1122 -33.69 1.61 -19.08
CA ASN A 1122 -33.53 0.49 -20.00
C ASN A 1122 -32.14 0.53 -20.66
N GLU A 1123 -31.42 -0.58 -20.62
CA GLU A 1123 -30.11 -0.77 -21.28
C GLU A 1123 -30.24 -1.28 -22.72
N VAL A 1124 -31.46 -1.65 -23.14
CA VAL A 1124 -31.76 -2.15 -24.48
C VAL A 1124 -32.53 -1.07 -25.24
N ASP A 1125 -32.03 -0.71 -26.42
CA ASP A 1125 -32.65 0.28 -27.29
C ASP A 1125 -33.85 -0.31 -28.07
N GLY A 1126 -33.80 -1.61 -28.37
CA GLY A 1126 -34.84 -2.37 -29.09
C GLY A 1126 -35.51 -3.44 -28.24
N GLU A 1127 -35.81 -4.59 -28.87
CA GLU A 1127 -36.39 -5.75 -28.20
C GLU A 1127 -35.31 -6.83 -27.96
N MET A 1128 -35.18 -7.26 -26.71
CA MET A 1128 -34.31 -8.40 -26.38
C MET A 1128 -35.02 -9.71 -26.68
N THR A 1129 -34.54 -10.45 -27.66
CA THR A 1129 -35.15 -11.73 -28.08
C THR A 1129 -34.58 -12.94 -27.34
N GLU A 1130 -33.30 -12.88 -26.96
CA GLU A 1130 -32.60 -14.02 -26.38
C GLU A 1130 -31.50 -13.57 -25.42
N PHE A 1131 -31.31 -14.35 -24.36
CA PHE A 1131 -30.27 -14.17 -23.35
C PHE A 1131 -29.62 -15.51 -23.00
N VAL A 1132 -28.28 -15.51 -22.93
CA VAL A 1132 -27.46 -16.66 -22.55
C VAL A 1132 -26.41 -16.24 -21.53
N SER A 1133 -26.21 -17.02 -20.47
CA SER A 1133 -25.18 -16.81 -19.46
C SER A 1133 -24.43 -18.11 -19.17
N LEU A 1134 -23.10 -18.06 -19.10
CA LEU A 1134 -22.27 -19.17 -18.59
C LEU A 1134 -21.97 -19.04 -17.11
N GLY A 1135 -22.25 -17.88 -16.53
CA GLY A 1135 -21.91 -17.58 -15.15
C GLY A 1135 -21.93 -16.08 -14.85
N PRO A 1136 -21.69 -15.72 -13.58
CA PRO A 1136 -21.59 -14.33 -13.16
C PRO A 1136 -20.61 -13.55 -14.06
N LYS A 1137 -21.08 -12.40 -14.55
CA LYS A 1137 -20.34 -11.44 -15.41
C LYS A 1137 -19.91 -11.98 -16.78
N THR A 1138 -20.51 -13.08 -17.22
CA THR A 1138 -20.25 -13.70 -18.53
C THR A 1138 -21.57 -14.09 -19.19
N TYR A 1139 -22.09 -13.21 -20.05
CA TYR A 1139 -23.37 -13.38 -20.73
C TYR A 1139 -23.42 -12.69 -22.11
N CYS A 1140 -24.41 -13.08 -22.90
CA CYS A 1140 -24.70 -12.54 -24.23
C CYS A 1140 -26.22 -12.36 -24.37
N TYR A 1141 -26.63 -11.37 -25.16
CA TYR A 1141 -28.03 -11.20 -25.54
C TYR A 1141 -28.16 -10.69 -26.97
N LYS A 1142 -29.30 -11.00 -27.59
CA LYS A 1142 -29.71 -10.49 -28.90
C LYS A 1142 -30.67 -9.33 -28.70
N ASP A 1143 -30.38 -8.22 -29.37
CA ASP A 1143 -31.19 -6.99 -29.40
C ASP A 1143 -31.60 -6.72 -30.84
N ILE A 1144 -32.89 -6.60 -31.11
CA ILE A 1144 -33.43 -6.23 -32.42
C ILE A 1144 -33.86 -4.76 -32.36
N SER A 1145 -33.09 -3.91 -33.03
CA SER A 1145 -33.37 -2.47 -33.14
C SER A 1145 -33.47 -2.09 -34.62
N ASN A 1146 -34.58 -1.46 -35.04
CA ASN A 1146 -34.82 -1.04 -36.43
C ASN A 1146 -34.68 -2.16 -37.48
N GLY A 1147 -34.99 -3.41 -37.11
CA GLY A 1147 -34.86 -4.58 -37.99
C GLY A 1147 -33.44 -5.14 -38.13
N GLU A 1148 -32.44 -4.53 -37.50
CA GLU A 1148 -31.08 -5.06 -37.42
C GLU A 1148 -30.89 -5.86 -36.13
N GLU A 1149 -30.44 -7.12 -36.26
CA GLU A 1149 -30.04 -7.94 -35.12
C GLU A 1149 -28.63 -7.57 -34.65
N LYS A 1150 -28.52 -7.25 -33.36
CA LYS A 1150 -27.27 -6.93 -32.69
C LYS A 1150 -27.02 -7.90 -31.55
N ILE A 1151 -25.93 -8.65 -31.66
CA ILE A 1151 -25.45 -9.53 -30.59
C ILE A 1151 -24.53 -8.75 -29.66
N VAL A 1152 -24.93 -8.59 -28.40
CA VAL A 1152 -24.14 -7.90 -27.37
C VAL A 1152 -23.52 -8.91 -26.42
N ARG A 1153 -22.19 -8.86 -26.29
CA ARG A 1153 -21.40 -9.76 -25.43
C ARG A 1153 -20.84 -9.00 -24.23
N LYS A 1154 -20.95 -9.59 -23.05
CA LYS A 1154 -20.42 -9.06 -21.78
C LYS A 1154 -19.61 -10.16 -21.09
N SER A 1155 -18.30 -9.96 -20.97
CA SER A 1155 -17.40 -10.89 -20.28
C SER A 1155 -16.45 -10.15 -19.32
N GLN A 1156 -16.05 -10.83 -18.25
CA GLN A 1156 -15.05 -10.33 -17.33
C GLN A 1156 -13.66 -10.37 -17.99
N ARG A 1157 -12.93 -9.24 -18.00
CA ARG A 1157 -11.61 -9.04 -18.65
C ARG A 1157 -10.50 -10.09 -18.37
N ASN A 1158 -10.69 -11.01 -17.43
CA ASN A 1158 -9.72 -12.04 -17.05
C ASN A 1158 -10.05 -13.44 -17.62
N TYR A 1159 -11.20 -13.61 -18.27
CA TYR A 1159 -11.51 -14.81 -19.04
C TYR A 1159 -11.36 -14.47 -20.52
N ASP A 1160 -10.46 -15.18 -21.20
CA ASP A 1160 -10.08 -14.94 -22.59
C ASP A 1160 -11.30 -14.91 -23.54
N GLU A 1161 -11.11 -14.34 -24.73
CA GLU A 1161 -12.08 -14.34 -25.84
C GLU A 1161 -12.63 -15.75 -26.16
N PHE A 1162 -11.95 -16.82 -25.74
CA PHE A 1162 -12.37 -18.22 -25.83
C PHE A 1162 -13.77 -18.46 -25.26
N THR A 1163 -14.01 -18.02 -24.01
CA THR A 1163 -15.32 -18.12 -23.36
C THR A 1163 -16.40 -17.33 -24.10
N SER A 1164 -16.04 -16.18 -24.70
CA SER A 1164 -17.01 -15.37 -25.47
C SER A 1164 -17.39 -15.96 -26.83
N ARG A 1165 -16.55 -16.87 -27.35
CA ARG A 1165 -16.78 -17.60 -28.60
C ARG A 1165 -17.64 -18.84 -28.35
N GLU A 1166 -17.36 -19.59 -27.28
CA GLU A 1166 -18.19 -20.70 -26.81
C GLU A 1166 -19.62 -20.24 -26.47
N VAL A 1167 -19.80 -19.04 -25.89
CA VAL A 1167 -21.12 -18.41 -25.66
C VAL A 1167 -21.90 -18.14 -26.95
N CYS A 1168 -21.22 -17.94 -28.08
CA CYS A 1168 -21.87 -17.67 -29.37
C CYS A 1168 -22.08 -18.92 -30.21
N GLU A 1169 -21.39 -20.02 -29.90
CA GLU A 1169 -21.60 -21.33 -30.52
C GLU A 1169 -22.71 -22.13 -29.82
N LEU A 1170 -22.96 -21.84 -28.53
CA LEU A 1170 -24.16 -22.21 -27.76
C LEU A 1170 -25.31 -21.25 -28.07
#